data_AF-A0A2S3QFV7-F1
#
_entry.id   AF-A0A2S3QFV7-F1
#
_cell.length_a   1.000
_cell.length_b   1.000
_cell.length_c   1.000
_cell.angle_alpha   90.00
_cell.angle_beta   90.00
_cell.angle_gamma   90.00
#
_symmetry.space_group_name_H-M   'P 1'
#
loop_
_entity.id
_entity.type
_entity.pdbx_description
1 polymer ?
#
loop_
_entity_poly.entity_id
_entity_poly.type
_entity_poly.pdbx_seq_one_letter_code
_entity_poly.pdbx_strand_id
1 'polypeptide(L)'
;MSSPHVKGSYPISYTFRDADLSLEIGYGDQTLMRWPFSSWRIVETRPPKIRRVMAWDFIRRRPTHIVPIVAGDVQWLNSSVLRVTLRSARHLALTLTLTTIEPWHTVIEVQTEYPDALLEIVWQTPAAESWKGFGEHTHSIHPPARFDSWVEEGPVGLGRWSRWLKFLPFVPFPKGPYASYASVPLWLSSAGYSAWFESTEMIRWHLQSTWRRAQIWSHQTTLHVVAGKDPEQVMTRQFAVLQRPPQPPAWIFAPWNDSVQGQAEAQALSRFLRNKRIPSSAIWIEDWMGSQQNARRFWMRPLTHQPDQSLYPNFPALSHQLHSTGFKMLGYFCPEVTEGTPLYQQALKDHMLVQDASGLPVRIPILGIAHGELDLTHPNAQSWISTHLFEPARQLGFDGWMADFGEYLPVNAIMADKTTGWHTHNRYPLLWQQINRTFWDNARPSGDYTFFVRSAWVGTHRLAPVMWGGDSDTDFEEADGLPTVIPQVLSAQVAGFFYWATDIAGYMTFGLTKPSGRLLYWRWLQLAALLPVMRTHHGTARPRNWHFTKDEETLEVYTRYTRLHTALYPYFHHLAVQATQVGLPLVRPMYMVFPTDPVSWTLDQQFMLGSDLLVIPVTKRSSKQHRLYFPTGSWRCWWTNTIYTGPQWISAAIPDDRLPLYVRLGATLPLMEGVEIADEVMEGIVDSFIPIGQGPGTDLPHALEYLTLYMSCGDDPTTGEWALPSGGTLVWQYQPRAGSLCPMDDSIAMPVYATHLPKGTHSAVKVRLNPGSRCQFAAFEGAVVLSLHGAVTPLTCIVRLWHDKKGDSRDGYSA
;
A
#
# COMPACT_ATOMS: atom_id res chain seq x y z
N MET A 1 38.50 -31.88 7.11
CA MET A 1 37.61 -32.99 6.72
C MET A 1 36.30 -32.36 6.27
N SER A 2 35.96 -32.55 5.00
CA SER A 2 34.79 -31.99 4.31
C SER A 2 33.49 -32.61 4.84
N SER A 3 32.61 -31.78 5.40
CA SER A 3 31.27 -32.13 5.86
C SER A 3 30.32 -32.32 4.65
N PRO A 4 29.37 -33.28 4.67
CA PRO A 4 28.63 -33.66 3.48
C PRO A 4 27.55 -32.61 3.15
N HIS A 5 27.65 -32.05 1.94
CA HIS A 5 26.58 -31.27 1.32
C HIS A 5 25.35 -32.17 1.09
N VAL A 6 24.27 -31.91 1.83
CA VAL A 6 22.95 -32.47 1.53
C VAL A 6 22.37 -31.70 0.34
N LYS A 7 22.21 -32.38 -0.80
CA LYS A 7 21.54 -31.83 -1.99
C LYS A 7 20.02 -31.84 -1.80
N GLY A 8 19.46 -30.67 -1.52
CA GLY A 8 18.03 -30.36 -1.55
C GLY A 8 17.80 -28.93 -1.06
N SER A 9 17.30 -28.03 -1.93
CA SER A 9 16.99 -26.61 -1.68
C SER A 9 17.98 -25.85 -0.79
N TYR A 10 18.94 -25.17 -1.44
CA TYR A 10 20.09 -24.47 -0.85
C TYR A 10 19.86 -23.89 0.56
N PRO A 11 20.68 -24.23 1.57
CA PRO A 11 20.65 -23.58 2.87
C PRO A 11 21.42 -22.25 2.85
N ILE A 12 21.04 -21.32 3.73
CA ILE A 12 21.90 -20.21 4.14
C ILE A 12 23.17 -20.81 4.72
N SER A 13 24.32 -20.32 4.28
CA SER A 13 25.63 -20.80 4.68
C SER A 13 26.41 -19.70 5.41
N TYR A 14 27.29 -20.12 6.32
CA TYR A 14 28.14 -19.23 7.09
C TYR A 14 29.59 -19.63 6.91
N THR A 15 30.42 -18.70 6.43
CA THR A 15 31.86 -18.92 6.27
C THR A 15 32.62 -17.89 7.09
N PHE A 16 33.22 -18.33 8.20
CA PHE A 16 34.08 -17.48 9.01
C PHE A 16 35.51 -17.48 8.45
N ARG A 17 36.11 -16.30 8.38
CA ARG A 17 37.48 -16.09 7.88
C ARG A 17 38.32 -15.45 8.99
N ASP A 18 39.18 -16.26 9.60
CA ASP A 18 40.08 -15.82 10.68
C ASP A 18 41.04 -14.72 10.22
N ALA A 19 41.53 -14.80 8.97
CA ALA A 19 42.57 -13.93 8.43
C ALA A 19 42.22 -12.43 8.46
N ASP A 20 40.93 -12.09 8.36
CA ASP A 20 40.44 -10.71 8.39
C ASP A 20 39.25 -10.50 9.33
N LEU A 21 39.02 -11.46 10.23
CA LEU A 21 37.96 -11.46 11.23
C LEU A 21 36.59 -11.12 10.62
N SER A 22 36.16 -11.93 9.65
CA SER A 22 34.89 -11.70 8.97
C SER A 22 34.00 -12.95 8.85
N LEU A 23 32.69 -12.71 8.77
CA LEU A 23 31.69 -13.73 8.51
C LEU A 23 31.00 -13.45 7.18
N GLU A 24 31.06 -14.39 6.24
CA GLU A 24 30.28 -14.34 5.01
C GLU A 24 28.99 -15.14 5.19
N ILE A 25 27.86 -14.52 4.81
CA ILE A 25 26.54 -15.14 4.77
C ILE A 25 26.20 -15.35 3.29
N GLY A 26 25.99 -16.61 2.90
CA GLY A 26 25.69 -17.01 1.53
C GLY A 26 24.34 -17.72 1.40
N TYR A 27 23.85 -17.83 0.16
CA TYR A 27 22.70 -18.64 -0.21
C TYR A 27 22.95 -19.29 -1.56
N GLY A 28 23.05 -20.62 -1.59
CA GLY A 28 23.57 -21.33 -2.76
C GLY A 28 25.00 -20.90 -3.07
N ASP A 29 25.26 -20.53 -4.33
CA ASP A 29 26.58 -20.07 -4.79
C ASP A 29 26.77 -18.54 -4.67
N GLN A 30 25.76 -17.82 -4.15
CA GLN A 30 25.79 -16.37 -4.03
C GLN A 30 26.15 -15.93 -2.60
N THR A 31 27.09 -15.00 -2.49
CA THR A 31 27.31 -14.26 -1.24
C THR A 31 26.24 -13.18 -1.09
N LEU A 32 25.45 -13.24 -0.03
CA LEU A 32 24.44 -12.23 0.28
C LEU A 32 25.08 -10.99 0.88
N MET A 33 25.92 -11.20 1.91
CA MET A 33 26.62 -10.12 2.60
C MET A 33 27.85 -10.66 3.35
N ARG A 34 28.77 -9.75 3.67
CA ARG A 34 29.95 -10.03 4.47
C ARG A 34 30.04 -9.10 5.67
N TRP A 35 30.30 -9.64 6.85
CA TRP A 35 30.45 -8.90 8.10
C TRP A 35 31.91 -8.80 8.50
N PRO A 36 32.60 -7.68 8.20
CA PRO A 36 33.94 -7.44 8.71
C PRO A 36 33.84 -6.97 10.18
N PHE A 37 33.98 -7.89 11.13
CA PHE A 37 33.78 -7.57 12.56
C PHE A 37 34.78 -6.54 13.10
N SER A 38 35.96 -6.42 12.48
CA SER A 38 36.93 -5.34 12.75
C SER A 38 36.38 -3.93 12.50
N SER A 39 35.29 -3.81 11.72
CA SER A 39 34.60 -2.53 11.47
C SER A 39 33.40 -2.30 12.38
N TRP A 40 32.99 -3.30 13.16
CA TRP A 40 31.91 -3.17 14.13
C TRP A 40 32.39 -2.38 15.35
N ARG A 41 31.46 -1.70 16.02
CA ARG A 41 31.78 -0.88 17.18
C ARG A 41 30.71 -1.00 18.24
N ILE A 42 31.14 -0.99 19.50
CA ILE A 42 30.28 -0.65 20.63
C ILE A 42 30.59 0.80 20.96
N VAL A 43 29.56 1.64 20.98
CA VAL A 43 29.72 3.09 21.13
C VAL A 43 29.04 3.52 22.42
N GLU A 44 29.83 3.79 23.45
CA GLU A 44 29.35 4.48 24.63
C GLU A 44 29.12 5.95 24.30
N THR A 45 28.09 6.53 24.88
CA THR A 45 27.62 7.86 24.49
C THR A 45 27.13 8.66 25.69
N ARG A 46 27.16 9.98 25.55
CA ARG A 46 26.39 10.85 26.45
C ARG A 46 24.89 10.68 26.18
N PRO A 47 24.02 11.05 27.14
CA PRO A 47 22.58 11.14 26.89
C PRO A 47 22.27 11.96 25.62
N PRO A 48 21.25 11.56 24.84
CA PRO A 48 20.90 12.26 23.62
C PRO A 48 20.47 13.70 23.92
N LYS A 49 20.89 14.64 23.06
CA LYS A 49 20.33 15.99 23.01
C LYS A 49 19.25 16.00 21.95
N ILE A 50 18.03 16.35 22.36
CA ILE A 50 16.85 16.35 21.51
C ILE A 50 16.34 17.78 21.42
N ARG A 51 16.13 18.25 20.19
CA ARG A 51 15.41 19.48 19.91
C ARG A 51 14.20 19.10 19.08
N ARG A 52 13.01 19.29 19.65
CA ARG A 52 11.74 19.10 18.94
C ARG A 52 11.29 20.42 18.32
N VAL A 53 10.79 20.36 17.08
CA VAL A 53 10.11 21.46 16.41
C VAL A 53 8.82 20.90 15.81
N MET A 54 7.66 21.31 16.33
CA MET A 54 6.38 20.63 16.06
C MET A 54 6.49 19.15 16.44
N ALA A 55 6.56 18.24 15.47
CA ALA A 55 6.81 16.81 15.68
C ALA A 55 8.09 16.25 15.04
N TRP A 56 8.96 17.10 14.49
CA TRP A 56 10.28 16.65 14.06
C TRP A 56 11.26 16.64 15.24
N ASP A 57 11.89 15.48 15.45
CA ASP A 57 12.92 15.29 16.46
C ASP A 57 14.33 15.38 15.86
N PHE A 58 15.04 16.46 16.20
CA PHE A 58 16.44 16.64 15.84
C PHE A 58 17.34 16.07 16.93
N ILE A 59 17.69 14.79 16.75
CA ILE A 59 18.36 14.00 17.78
C ILE A 59 19.87 13.92 17.49
N ARG A 60 20.68 14.35 18.47
CA ARG A 60 22.14 14.25 18.43
C ARG A 60 22.66 13.49 19.65
N ARG A 61 23.51 12.51 19.40
CA ARG A 61 24.19 11.75 20.44
C ARG A 61 25.69 11.78 20.17
N ARG A 62 26.50 12.11 21.19
CA ARG A 62 27.96 12.26 21.05
C ARG A 62 28.64 11.00 21.59
N PRO A 63 29.50 10.34 20.80
CA PRO A 63 30.31 9.24 21.29
C PRO A 63 31.28 9.75 22.37
N THR A 64 31.44 8.97 23.44
CA THR A 64 32.42 9.22 24.50
C THR A 64 33.58 8.23 24.40
N HIS A 65 33.27 6.98 24.11
CA HIS A 65 34.23 5.91 23.99
C HIS A 65 33.77 4.93 22.90
N ILE A 66 34.73 4.36 22.18
CA ILE A 66 34.50 3.36 21.14
C ILE A 66 35.29 2.13 21.58
N VAL A 67 34.60 1.02 21.79
CA VAL A 67 35.24 -0.26 22.10
C VAL A 67 35.49 -0.98 20.76
N PRO A 68 36.75 -1.13 20.32
CA PRO A 68 37.06 -1.83 19.09
C PRO A 68 36.97 -3.35 19.29
N ILE A 69 36.53 -4.05 18.25
CA ILE A 69 36.62 -5.51 18.16
C ILE A 69 38.01 -5.86 17.59
N VAL A 70 38.75 -6.70 18.30
CA VAL A 70 40.15 -7.06 17.94
C VAL A 70 40.35 -8.55 17.71
N ALA A 71 39.46 -9.39 18.24
CA ALA A 71 39.50 -10.82 18.09
C ALA A 71 38.09 -11.39 18.10
N GLY A 72 37.93 -12.61 17.62
CA GLY A 72 36.68 -13.33 17.70
C GLY A 72 36.86 -14.81 17.46
N ASP A 73 35.93 -15.59 18.00
CA ASP A 73 35.88 -17.03 17.88
C ASP A 73 34.47 -17.46 17.45
N VAL A 74 34.41 -18.60 16.76
CA VAL A 74 33.15 -19.16 16.24
C VAL A 74 32.99 -20.58 16.71
N GLN A 75 31.80 -20.88 17.24
CA GLN A 75 31.46 -22.19 17.77
C GLN A 75 30.09 -22.62 17.25
N TRP A 76 30.03 -23.78 16.58
CA TRP A 76 28.77 -24.46 16.32
C TRP A 76 28.30 -25.11 17.62
N LEU A 77 27.12 -24.71 18.11
CA LEU A 77 26.51 -25.31 19.29
C LEU A 77 25.74 -26.60 18.92
N ASN A 78 25.19 -26.63 17.71
CA ASN A 78 24.57 -27.79 17.06
C ASN A 78 24.55 -27.54 15.53
N SER A 79 23.77 -28.31 14.76
CA SER A 79 23.73 -28.19 13.29
C SER A 79 23.02 -26.94 12.75
N SER A 80 22.24 -26.22 13.57
CA SER A 80 21.47 -25.04 13.16
C SER A 80 21.84 -23.76 13.90
N VAL A 81 22.62 -23.85 14.98
CA VAL A 81 22.99 -22.71 15.85
C VAL A 81 24.50 -22.48 15.81
N LEU A 82 24.88 -21.30 15.32
CA LEU A 82 26.24 -20.80 15.29
C LEU A 82 26.38 -19.65 16.29
N ARG A 83 27.34 -19.76 17.21
CA ARG A 83 27.72 -18.68 18.10
C ARG A 83 28.99 -18.01 17.59
N VAL A 84 28.98 -16.68 17.51
CA VAL A 84 30.16 -15.86 17.28
C VAL A 84 30.41 -15.02 18.52
N THR A 85 31.59 -15.16 19.09
CA THR A 85 32.03 -14.43 20.27
C THR A 85 33.12 -13.45 19.86
N LEU A 86 32.88 -12.16 20.03
CA LEU A 86 33.80 -11.09 19.65
C LEU A 86 34.35 -10.41 20.90
N ARG A 87 35.65 -10.15 20.90
CA ARG A 87 36.40 -9.64 22.07
C ARG A 87 37.04 -8.30 21.75
N SER A 88 37.07 -7.45 22.77
CA SER A 88 37.95 -6.28 22.83
C SER A 88 39.30 -6.71 23.42
N ALA A 89 40.25 -5.77 23.55
CA ALA A 89 41.60 -6.08 24.02
C ALA A 89 41.68 -6.74 25.42
N ARG A 90 40.64 -6.62 26.26
CA ARG A 90 40.65 -7.15 27.64
C ARG A 90 39.37 -7.89 28.07
N HIS A 91 38.27 -7.77 27.34
CA HIS A 91 36.96 -8.30 27.76
C HIS A 91 36.15 -8.86 26.57
N LEU A 92 35.13 -9.65 26.89
CA LEU A 92 34.07 -9.98 25.94
C LEU A 92 33.39 -8.67 25.50
N ALA A 93 33.14 -8.53 24.20
CA ALA A 93 32.57 -7.32 23.64
C ALA A 93 31.16 -7.60 23.09
N LEU A 94 31.04 -8.57 22.20
CA LEU A 94 29.76 -8.95 21.59
C LEU A 94 29.60 -10.46 21.56
N THR A 95 28.36 -10.89 21.72
CA THR A 95 27.95 -12.25 21.37
C THR A 95 26.88 -12.17 20.29
N LEU A 96 27.06 -12.96 19.23
CA LEU A 96 26.05 -13.19 18.21
C LEU A 96 25.61 -14.64 18.27
N THR A 97 24.30 -14.88 18.28
CA THR A 97 23.71 -16.20 18.13
C THR A 97 22.93 -16.23 16.82
N LEU A 98 23.43 -16.96 15.83
CA LEU A 98 22.78 -17.16 14.54
C LEU A 98 22.04 -18.50 14.59
N THR A 99 20.72 -18.45 14.56
CA THR A 99 19.84 -19.61 14.57
C THR A 99 19.18 -19.76 13.20
N THR A 100 19.51 -20.83 12.49
CA THR A 100 18.88 -21.18 11.21
C THR A 100 17.56 -21.87 11.51
N ILE A 101 16.45 -21.17 11.31
CA ILE A 101 15.09 -21.67 11.57
C ILE A 101 14.63 -22.53 10.39
N GLU A 102 14.88 -22.05 9.18
CA GLU A 102 14.62 -22.74 7.93
C GLU A 102 15.87 -22.63 7.05
N PRO A 103 16.06 -23.48 6.02
CA PRO A 103 17.19 -23.36 5.09
C PRO A 103 17.31 -21.97 4.44
N TRP A 104 16.26 -21.16 4.47
CA TRP A 104 16.22 -19.82 3.88
C TRP A 104 15.95 -18.72 4.91
N HIS A 105 15.89 -19.02 6.21
CA HIS A 105 15.63 -18.05 7.28
C HIS A 105 16.57 -18.23 8.47
N THR A 106 17.30 -17.16 8.77
CA THR A 106 18.16 -17.06 9.94
C THR A 106 17.70 -15.93 10.84
N VAL A 107 17.67 -16.20 12.15
CA VAL A 107 17.50 -15.19 13.20
C VAL A 107 18.87 -14.97 13.85
N ILE A 108 19.26 -13.71 14.00
CA ILE A 108 20.57 -13.32 14.50
C ILE A 108 20.37 -12.39 15.70
N GLU A 109 20.61 -12.91 16.88
CA GLU A 109 20.59 -12.15 18.13
C GLU A 109 21.98 -11.56 18.36
N VAL A 110 22.07 -10.25 18.56
CA VAL A 110 23.33 -9.54 18.83
C VAL A 110 23.21 -8.86 20.18
N GLN A 111 24.16 -9.13 21.09
CA GLN A 111 24.17 -8.55 22.43
C GLN A 111 25.58 -8.08 22.80
N THR A 112 25.67 -6.89 23.42
CA THR A 112 26.89 -6.40 24.06
C THR A 112 26.84 -6.54 25.58
N GLU A 113 27.99 -6.71 26.22
CA GLU A 113 28.11 -6.66 27.69
C GLU A 113 28.07 -5.22 28.25
N TYR A 114 28.01 -4.22 27.38
CA TYR A 114 27.99 -2.79 27.74
C TYR A 114 26.54 -2.28 27.72
N PRO A 115 25.82 -2.22 28.86
CA PRO A 115 24.36 -2.02 28.90
C PRO A 115 23.89 -0.66 28.38
N ASP A 116 24.74 0.37 28.47
CA ASP A 116 24.41 1.75 28.05
C ASP A 116 24.97 2.12 26.66
N ALA A 117 25.58 1.15 25.96
CA ALA A 117 26.23 1.39 24.68
C ALA A 117 25.30 1.14 23.49
N LEU A 118 25.65 1.75 22.36
CA LEU A 118 25.00 1.54 21.07
C LEU A 118 25.77 0.51 20.25
N LEU A 119 25.05 -0.30 19.49
CA LEU A 119 25.62 -1.24 18.54
C LEU A 119 25.80 -0.59 17.17
N GLU A 120 27.01 -0.62 16.62
CA GLU A 120 27.28 -0.27 15.21
C GLU A 120 27.59 -1.54 14.43
N ILE A 121 26.59 -2.02 13.69
CA ILE A 121 26.65 -3.21 12.84
C ILE A 121 27.05 -2.77 11.43
N VAL A 122 28.10 -3.39 10.88
CA VAL A 122 28.65 -3.05 9.56
C VAL A 122 28.71 -4.28 8.66
N TRP A 123 28.25 -4.13 7.42
CA TRP A 123 28.40 -5.17 6.41
C TRP A 123 28.80 -4.61 5.06
N GLN A 124 29.41 -5.48 4.29
CA GLN A 124 29.81 -5.28 2.91
C GLN A 124 28.90 -6.05 1.98
N THR A 125 28.65 -5.47 0.82
CA THR A 125 27.84 -6.07 -0.22
C THR A 125 28.43 -5.83 -1.62
N PRO A 126 27.99 -6.59 -2.64
CA PRO A 126 28.44 -6.38 -4.02
C PRO A 126 28.17 -4.95 -4.52
N ALA A 127 29.06 -4.40 -5.34
CA ALA A 127 28.94 -3.00 -5.81
C ALA A 127 27.69 -2.73 -6.67
N ALA A 128 27.15 -3.75 -7.34
CA ALA A 128 25.95 -3.65 -8.18
C ALA A 128 24.64 -3.85 -7.39
N GLU A 129 24.72 -4.07 -6.08
CA GLU A 129 23.56 -4.39 -5.26
C GLU A 129 22.66 -3.16 -5.04
N SER A 130 21.36 -3.35 -5.25
CA SER A 130 20.31 -2.36 -5.00
C SER A 130 19.53 -2.71 -3.74
N TRP A 131 19.19 -1.68 -2.96
CA TRP A 131 18.40 -1.80 -1.72
C TRP A 131 17.08 -1.06 -1.87
N LYS A 132 16.01 -1.67 -1.36
CA LYS A 132 14.63 -1.15 -1.44
C LYS A 132 13.93 -1.38 -0.10
N GLY A 133 12.83 -0.68 0.14
CA GLY A 133 12.06 -0.74 1.38
C GLY A 133 12.42 0.40 2.33
N PHE A 134 12.71 0.05 3.59
CA PHE A 134 12.82 0.91 4.76
C PHE A 134 11.48 1.50 5.25
N GLY A 135 10.37 0.84 4.91
CA GLY A 135 9.03 1.34 5.19
C GLY A 135 8.48 2.09 3.99
N GLU A 136 7.91 3.27 4.21
CA GLU A 136 7.31 4.11 3.18
C GLU A 136 8.07 5.43 3.07
N HIS A 137 8.55 5.77 1.87
CA HIS A 137 9.40 6.94 1.64
C HIS A 137 9.05 7.66 0.34
N THR A 138 9.02 8.99 0.40
CA THR A 138 8.81 9.91 -0.75
C THR A 138 9.88 9.83 -1.82
N HIS A 139 11.04 9.26 -1.50
CA HIS A 139 12.14 9.06 -2.43
C HIS A 139 12.73 7.66 -2.28
N SER A 140 13.14 7.09 -3.41
CA SER A 140 13.97 5.89 -3.41
C SER A 140 15.27 6.13 -2.65
N ILE A 141 15.60 5.22 -1.73
CA ILE A 141 16.86 5.29 -0.99
C ILE A 141 17.98 4.70 -1.85
N HIS A 142 18.91 5.56 -2.26
CA HIS A 142 20.08 5.18 -3.05
C HIS A 142 21.37 5.56 -2.33
N PRO A 143 22.37 4.66 -2.25
CA PRO A 143 23.67 5.04 -1.73
C PRO A 143 24.36 6.12 -2.59
N PRO A 144 25.05 7.11 -2.00
CA PRO A 144 25.20 7.31 -0.56
C PRO A 144 23.95 7.91 0.09
N ALA A 145 23.47 7.28 1.16
CA ALA A 145 22.31 7.75 1.92
C ALA A 145 22.56 7.74 3.43
N ARG A 146 21.91 8.67 4.14
CA ARG A 146 21.89 8.73 5.60
C ARG A 146 20.52 9.17 6.08
N PHE A 147 19.92 8.37 6.93
CA PHE A 147 18.59 8.59 7.49
C PHE A 147 18.42 7.81 8.79
N ASP A 148 17.30 8.04 9.48
CA ASP A 148 16.97 7.38 10.73
C ASP A 148 15.65 6.59 10.53
N SER A 149 15.60 5.35 11.02
CA SER A 149 14.33 4.68 11.31
C SER A 149 13.81 5.23 12.63
N TRP A 150 12.93 6.22 12.50
CA TRP A 150 12.28 6.98 13.55
C TRP A 150 10.99 7.55 12.97
N VAL A 151 9.85 7.18 13.54
CA VAL A 151 8.52 7.59 13.06
C VAL A 151 8.33 9.08 13.35
N GLU A 152 8.11 9.90 12.34
CA GLU A 152 7.95 11.35 12.54
C GLU A 152 7.14 11.97 11.41
N GLU A 153 6.84 13.26 11.53
CA GLU A 153 6.19 14.00 10.44
C GLU A 153 6.93 13.81 9.11
N GLY A 154 6.14 13.62 8.05
CA GLY A 154 6.61 13.47 6.69
C GLY A 154 7.41 14.69 6.20
N PRO A 155 7.95 14.61 4.97
CA PRO A 155 8.84 15.63 4.44
C PRO A 155 8.08 16.87 3.99
N VAL A 156 7.68 17.77 4.91
CA VAL A 156 6.95 19.00 4.54
C VAL A 156 7.86 20.04 3.86
N GLY A 157 7.52 20.45 2.62
CA GLY A 157 7.94 21.72 2.01
C GLY A 157 8.99 21.67 0.89
N LEU A 158 9.59 22.83 0.59
CA LEU A 158 10.21 23.28 -0.69
C LEU A 158 11.47 22.56 -1.22
N GLY A 159 11.68 21.29 -0.87
CA GLY A 159 12.79 20.48 -1.39
C GLY A 159 14.14 21.14 -1.15
N ARG A 160 14.91 21.39 -2.22
CA ARG A 160 16.25 22.03 -2.14
C ARG A 160 16.27 23.41 -1.48
N TRP A 161 15.16 24.17 -1.51
CA TRP A 161 15.08 25.52 -0.94
C TRP A 161 14.95 25.50 0.58
N SER A 162 14.53 24.38 1.17
CA SER A 162 14.50 24.20 2.63
C SER A 162 15.86 24.48 3.28
N ARG A 163 16.98 24.14 2.59
CA ARG A 163 18.35 24.40 3.08
C ARG A 163 18.71 25.87 3.15
N TRP A 164 18.10 26.71 2.31
CA TRP A 164 18.34 28.16 2.25
C TRP A 164 17.37 28.93 3.16
N LEU A 165 16.11 28.49 3.20
CA LEU A 165 15.04 29.14 3.97
C LEU A 165 15.03 28.73 5.45
N LYS A 166 15.92 27.81 5.86
CA LYS A 166 16.10 27.34 7.24
C LYS A 166 16.33 28.40 8.31
N PHE A 167 16.66 29.63 7.91
CA PHE A 167 16.90 30.76 8.81
C PHE A 167 15.66 31.62 9.04
N LEU A 168 14.55 31.36 8.33
CA LEU A 168 13.30 32.09 8.48
C LEU A 168 12.42 31.41 9.55
N PRO A 169 11.93 32.15 10.56
CA PRO A 169 11.20 31.59 11.70
C PRO A 169 9.81 31.02 11.36
N PHE A 170 9.30 31.19 10.13
CA PHE A 170 7.95 30.79 9.72
C PHE A 170 7.91 29.68 8.65
N VAL A 171 9.06 29.10 8.29
CA VAL A 171 9.13 28.00 7.31
C VAL A 171 9.37 26.69 8.07
N PRO A 172 8.44 25.71 8.05
CA PRO A 172 8.69 24.41 8.67
C PRO A 172 9.96 23.78 8.09
N PHE A 173 10.74 23.14 8.96
CA PHE A 173 12.09 22.68 8.65
C PHE A 173 12.02 21.18 8.33
N PRO A 174 11.93 20.75 7.05
CA PRO A 174 11.98 19.33 6.75
C PRO A 174 13.35 18.78 7.15
N LYS A 175 13.35 17.67 7.91
CA LYS A 175 14.57 16.96 8.36
C LYS A 175 15.33 16.34 7.18
N GLY A 176 14.68 16.22 6.03
CA GLY A 176 15.24 15.74 4.76
C GLY A 176 14.21 14.89 4.01
N PRO A 177 14.59 14.36 2.84
CA PRO A 177 13.72 13.54 2.00
C PRO A 177 13.35 12.17 2.60
N TYR A 178 14.01 11.75 3.68
CA TYR A 178 13.80 10.43 4.29
C TYR A 178 13.03 10.47 5.61
N ALA A 179 12.53 11.64 6.02
CA ALA A 179 11.56 11.71 7.11
C ALA A 179 10.26 11.01 6.66
N SER A 180 9.65 10.24 7.55
CA SER A 180 8.49 9.43 7.19
C SER A 180 7.67 9.06 8.43
N TYR A 181 6.35 9.02 8.24
CA TYR A 181 5.38 8.48 9.18
C TYR A 181 5.61 6.97 9.43
N ALA A 182 6.18 6.27 8.47
CA ALA A 182 6.33 4.83 8.45
C ALA A 182 7.76 4.41 8.08
N SER A 183 8.75 4.90 8.83
CA SER A 183 10.18 4.57 8.64
C SER A 183 10.58 3.24 9.29
N VAL A 184 10.32 2.12 8.62
CA VAL A 184 10.44 0.75 9.14
C VAL A 184 11.84 0.16 8.87
N PRO A 185 12.53 -0.48 9.84
CA PRO A 185 13.87 -1.03 9.64
C PRO A 185 13.87 -2.39 8.90
N LEU A 186 13.24 -2.45 7.72
CA LEU A 186 13.07 -3.63 6.87
C LEU A 186 13.48 -3.30 5.44
N TRP A 187 14.29 -4.12 4.79
CA TRP A 187 14.73 -3.87 3.41
C TRP A 187 14.79 -5.14 2.58
N LEU A 188 14.72 -4.96 1.26
CA LEU A 188 14.95 -5.98 0.24
C LEU A 188 16.21 -5.63 -0.56
N SER A 189 17.05 -6.64 -0.80
CA SER A 189 18.28 -6.55 -1.56
C SER A 189 18.21 -7.33 -2.87
N SER A 190 18.79 -6.76 -3.93
CA SER A 190 18.98 -7.45 -5.21
C SER A 190 19.96 -8.61 -5.16
N ALA A 191 20.68 -8.82 -4.04
CA ALA A 191 21.50 -10.01 -3.81
C ALA A 191 20.67 -11.26 -3.45
N GLY A 192 19.34 -11.17 -3.43
CA GLY A 192 18.45 -12.31 -3.19
C GLY A 192 18.09 -12.50 -1.71
N TYR A 193 17.95 -11.41 -0.95
CA TYR A 193 17.52 -11.49 0.44
C TYR A 193 16.69 -10.29 0.89
N SER A 194 15.93 -10.48 1.96
CA SER A 194 15.31 -9.43 2.76
C SER A 194 15.77 -9.58 4.21
N ALA A 195 15.83 -8.47 4.92
CA ALA A 195 16.18 -8.47 6.32
C ALA A 195 15.52 -7.31 7.08
N TRP A 196 15.33 -7.50 8.39
CA TRP A 196 14.76 -6.48 9.26
C TRP A 196 15.23 -6.62 10.70
N PHE A 197 15.25 -5.51 11.42
CA PHE A 197 15.52 -5.48 12.86
C PHE A 197 14.23 -5.56 13.66
N GLU A 198 14.19 -6.44 14.67
CA GLU A 198 13.19 -6.40 15.74
C GLU A 198 13.67 -5.44 16.83
N SER A 199 13.40 -4.15 16.62
CA SER A 199 13.75 -3.09 17.57
C SER A 199 12.72 -1.99 17.47
N THR A 200 12.37 -1.38 18.60
CA THR A 200 11.61 -0.11 18.66
C THR A 200 12.53 1.08 18.94
N GLU A 201 13.81 0.84 19.22
CA GLU A 201 14.81 1.89 19.35
C GLU A 201 15.12 2.55 18.00
N MET A 202 15.62 3.79 18.06
CA MET A 202 16.14 4.48 16.89
C MET A 202 17.26 3.66 16.22
N ILE A 203 17.18 3.53 14.89
CA ILE A 203 18.26 2.99 14.06
C ILE A 203 18.72 4.06 13.10
N ARG A 204 20.01 4.37 13.12
CA ARG A 204 20.63 5.33 12.20
C ARG A 204 21.40 4.62 11.10
N TRP A 205 21.03 4.92 9.86
CA TRP A 205 21.59 4.29 8.67
C TRP A 205 22.66 5.14 8.02
N HIS A 206 23.74 4.48 7.62
CA HIS A 206 24.80 5.05 6.80
C HIS A 206 25.08 4.08 5.65
N LEU A 207 24.53 4.38 4.47
CA LEU A 207 24.65 3.54 3.29
C LEU A 207 25.67 4.18 2.35
N GLN A 208 26.73 3.45 2.01
CA GLN A 208 27.69 3.79 0.96
C GLN A 208 27.55 2.80 -0.20
N SER A 209 28.37 2.87 -1.24
CA SER A 209 28.20 2.00 -2.42
C SER A 209 28.32 0.50 -2.08
N THR A 210 29.36 0.08 -1.35
CA THR A 210 29.57 -1.32 -0.94
C THR A 210 29.55 -1.54 0.57
N TRP A 211 29.62 -0.47 1.36
CA TRP A 211 29.60 -0.53 2.82
C TRP A 211 28.24 -0.08 3.34
N ARG A 212 27.74 -0.78 4.34
CA ARG A 212 26.46 -0.50 4.99
C ARG A 212 26.67 -0.51 6.49
N ARG A 213 26.01 0.41 7.18
CA ARG A 213 26.10 0.54 8.62
C ARG A 213 24.75 0.89 9.20
N ALA A 214 24.33 0.11 10.19
CA ALA A 214 23.22 0.43 11.08
C ALA A 214 23.81 0.72 12.47
N GLN A 215 23.51 1.89 13.01
CA GLN A 215 23.76 2.22 14.41
C GLN A 215 22.44 2.06 15.17
N ILE A 216 22.32 0.96 15.91
CA ILE A 216 21.15 0.62 16.70
C ILE A 216 21.33 1.21 18.09
N TRP A 217 20.35 1.99 18.55
CA TRP A 217 20.46 2.71 19.81
C TRP A 217 20.06 1.85 21.03
N SER A 218 20.50 0.60 21.00
CA SER A 218 20.27 -0.44 21.99
C SER A 218 21.56 -1.23 22.23
N HIS A 219 21.69 -1.85 23.40
CA HIS A 219 22.75 -2.80 23.71
C HIS A 219 22.47 -4.22 23.18
N GLN A 220 21.26 -4.45 22.64
CA GLN A 220 20.88 -5.71 22.01
C GLN A 220 19.93 -5.47 20.84
N THR A 221 19.95 -6.38 19.86
CA THR A 221 19.00 -6.37 18.74
C THR A 221 18.88 -7.76 18.14
N THR A 222 17.74 -8.02 17.50
CA THR A 222 17.51 -9.22 16.70
C THR A 222 17.37 -8.82 15.24
N LEU A 223 18.12 -9.49 14.37
CA LEU A 223 18.08 -9.32 12.93
C LEU A 223 17.54 -10.60 12.29
N HIS A 224 16.53 -10.48 11.45
CA HIS A 224 16.07 -11.57 10.61
C HIS A 224 16.69 -11.43 9.22
N VAL A 225 17.12 -12.53 8.64
CA VAL A 225 17.58 -12.61 7.25
C VAL A 225 16.82 -13.74 6.56
N VAL A 226 16.08 -13.40 5.50
CA VAL A 226 15.41 -14.37 4.64
C VAL A 226 15.99 -14.30 3.24
N ALA A 227 16.39 -15.44 2.67
CA ALA A 227 17.00 -15.52 1.35
C ALA A 227 16.06 -16.16 0.33
N GLY A 228 16.29 -15.93 -0.96
CA GLY A 228 15.50 -16.47 -2.06
C GLY A 228 16.21 -16.34 -3.40
N LYS A 229 15.76 -17.13 -4.39
CA LYS A 229 16.34 -17.15 -5.73
C LYS A 229 15.99 -15.90 -6.56
N ASP A 230 14.90 -15.23 -6.22
CA ASP A 230 14.37 -14.05 -6.88
C ASP A 230 13.56 -13.19 -5.88
N PRO A 231 13.27 -11.92 -6.20
CA PRO A 231 12.54 -11.02 -5.29
C PRO A 231 11.15 -11.53 -4.90
N GLU A 232 10.46 -12.26 -5.79
CA GLU A 232 9.14 -12.84 -5.51
C GLU A 232 9.23 -13.86 -4.37
N GLN A 233 10.16 -14.81 -4.46
CA GLN A 233 10.39 -15.81 -3.42
C GLN A 233 10.87 -15.17 -2.11
N VAL A 234 11.72 -14.15 -2.18
CA VAL A 234 12.17 -13.39 -0.99
C VAL A 234 10.97 -12.75 -0.28
N MET A 235 10.07 -12.09 -1.03
CA MET A 235 8.87 -11.46 -0.47
C MET A 235 7.91 -12.48 0.15
N THR A 236 7.65 -13.60 -0.54
CA THR A 236 6.82 -14.68 0.02
C THR A 236 7.39 -15.23 1.32
N ARG A 237 8.72 -15.40 1.41
CA ARG A 237 9.41 -15.85 2.62
C ARG A 237 9.40 -14.80 3.73
N GLN A 238 9.61 -13.52 3.38
CA GLN A 238 9.51 -12.40 4.32
C GLN A 238 8.16 -12.41 5.04
N PHE A 239 7.04 -12.52 4.30
CA PHE A 239 5.71 -12.53 4.91
C PHE A 239 5.26 -13.91 5.40
N ALA A 240 6.00 -14.98 5.13
CA ALA A 240 5.85 -16.22 5.89
C ALA A 240 6.33 -16.03 7.34
N VAL A 241 7.37 -15.22 7.56
CA VAL A 241 7.91 -14.92 8.90
C VAL A 241 7.14 -13.76 9.56
N LEU A 242 7.00 -12.63 8.87
CA LEU A 242 6.30 -11.43 9.38
C LEU A 242 4.77 -11.59 9.44
N GLN A 243 4.24 -12.72 8.97
CA GLN A 243 2.83 -12.98 8.69
C GLN A 243 2.28 -12.04 7.60
N ARG A 244 1.23 -12.50 6.92
CA ARG A 244 0.62 -11.81 5.79
C ARG A 244 -0.45 -10.84 6.28
N PRO A 245 -0.66 -9.69 5.61
CA PRO A 245 -1.75 -8.81 5.96
C PRO A 245 -3.10 -9.50 5.73
N PRO A 246 -4.11 -9.25 6.58
CA PRO A 246 -5.45 -9.77 6.36
C PRO A 246 -6.11 -9.07 5.17
N GLN A 247 -7.01 -9.78 4.49
CA GLN A 247 -7.79 -9.19 3.40
C GLN A 247 -8.83 -8.19 3.95
N PRO A 248 -8.90 -6.96 3.42
CA PRO A 248 -9.93 -5.99 3.79
C PRO A 248 -11.30 -6.33 3.16
N PRO A 249 -12.40 -5.72 3.63
CA PRO A 249 -13.70 -5.91 3.00
C PRO A 249 -13.72 -5.38 1.55
N ALA A 250 -14.56 -6.00 0.72
CA ALA A 250 -14.63 -5.74 -0.72
C ALA A 250 -14.78 -4.25 -1.07
N TRP A 251 -15.60 -3.51 -0.31
CA TRP A 251 -15.94 -2.11 -0.58
C TRP A 251 -14.74 -1.16 -0.54
N ILE A 252 -13.59 -1.59 0.01
CA ILE A 252 -12.35 -0.81 -0.02
C ILE A 252 -11.85 -0.53 -1.45
N PHE A 253 -12.10 -1.45 -2.36
CA PHE A 253 -11.65 -1.40 -3.76
C PHE A 253 -12.63 -0.66 -4.69
N ALA A 254 -13.54 0.13 -4.13
CA ALA A 254 -14.33 1.10 -4.87
C ALA A 254 -13.99 2.52 -4.39
N PRO A 255 -14.28 3.57 -5.19
CA PRO A 255 -13.88 4.93 -4.86
C PRO A 255 -14.52 5.47 -3.58
N TRP A 256 -13.71 6.13 -2.75
CA TRP A 256 -14.14 6.83 -1.53
C TRP A 256 -14.15 8.33 -1.77
N ASN A 257 -15.25 9.00 -1.44
CA ASN A 257 -15.39 10.45 -1.59
C ASN A 257 -15.46 11.09 -0.21
N ASP A 258 -14.63 12.11 0.01
CA ASP A 258 -14.70 12.91 1.22
C ASP A 258 -15.78 13.99 1.13
N SER A 259 -16.39 14.31 2.27
CA SER A 259 -17.40 15.35 2.43
C SER A 259 -17.17 16.07 3.74
N VAL A 260 -17.10 17.39 3.66
CA VAL A 260 -16.95 18.29 4.80
C VAL A 260 -18.00 19.41 4.71
N GLN A 261 -18.09 20.24 5.75
CA GLN A 261 -19.09 21.32 5.91
C GLN A 261 -20.51 20.81 6.23
N GLY A 262 -20.62 19.67 6.90
CA GLY A 262 -21.85 19.25 7.56
C GLY A 262 -22.72 18.27 6.80
N GLN A 263 -23.80 17.86 7.46
CA GLN A 263 -24.71 16.81 7.02
C GLN A 263 -25.32 17.08 5.64
N ALA A 264 -25.69 18.32 5.35
CA ALA A 264 -26.35 18.67 4.08
C ALA A 264 -25.46 18.39 2.86
N GLU A 265 -24.16 18.69 2.96
CA GLU A 265 -23.18 18.43 1.90
C GLU A 265 -22.99 16.92 1.68
N ALA A 266 -22.86 16.14 2.75
CA ALA A 266 -22.74 14.68 2.64
C ALA A 266 -23.97 14.04 1.97
N GLN A 267 -25.18 14.53 2.32
CA GLN A 267 -26.41 14.09 1.69
C GLN A 267 -26.52 14.53 0.22
N ALA A 268 -26.06 15.74 -0.11
CA ALA A 268 -26.06 16.23 -1.48
C ALA A 268 -25.08 15.45 -2.36
N LEU A 269 -23.88 15.17 -1.84
CA LEU A 269 -22.85 14.39 -2.53
C LEU A 269 -23.31 12.95 -2.80
N SER A 270 -23.84 12.26 -1.80
CA SER A 270 -24.36 10.89 -1.99
C SER A 270 -25.46 10.82 -3.06
N ARG A 271 -26.42 11.76 -3.05
CA ARG A 271 -27.44 11.88 -4.10
C ARG A 271 -26.82 12.20 -5.46
N PHE A 272 -25.85 13.11 -5.52
CA PHE A 272 -25.18 13.47 -6.76
C PHE A 272 -24.50 12.27 -7.40
N LEU A 273 -23.70 11.52 -6.63
CA LEU A 273 -22.99 10.32 -7.10
C LEU A 273 -23.96 9.26 -7.61
N ARG A 274 -25.06 9.00 -6.89
CA ARG A 274 -26.08 8.02 -7.31
C ARG A 274 -26.86 8.47 -8.54
N ASN A 275 -27.30 9.73 -8.59
CA ASN A 275 -28.04 10.29 -9.73
C ASN A 275 -27.19 10.29 -11.02
N LYS A 276 -25.90 10.62 -10.90
CA LYS A 276 -24.95 10.60 -12.03
C LYS A 276 -24.37 9.20 -12.31
N ARG A 277 -24.74 8.18 -11.52
CA ARG A 277 -24.23 6.80 -11.61
C ARG A 277 -22.70 6.74 -11.56
N ILE A 278 -22.10 7.56 -10.70
CA ILE A 278 -20.65 7.57 -10.45
C ILE A 278 -20.35 6.50 -9.39
N PRO A 279 -19.45 5.54 -9.68
CA PRO A 279 -19.11 4.52 -8.71
C PRO A 279 -18.51 5.10 -7.43
N SER A 280 -19.04 4.67 -6.28
CA SER A 280 -18.47 4.99 -4.99
C SER A 280 -19.09 4.13 -3.88
N SER A 281 -18.23 3.69 -2.96
CA SER A 281 -18.60 2.81 -1.85
C SER A 281 -18.59 3.49 -0.49
N ALA A 282 -17.88 4.61 -0.31
CA ALA A 282 -17.76 5.28 0.98
C ALA A 282 -17.86 6.81 0.87
N ILE A 283 -18.52 7.40 1.87
CA ILE A 283 -18.45 8.84 2.16
C ILE A 283 -17.63 9.02 3.43
N TRP A 284 -16.51 9.74 3.32
CA TRP A 284 -15.63 10.05 4.44
C TRP A 284 -15.90 11.45 4.97
N ILE A 285 -16.21 11.55 6.26
CA ILE A 285 -16.64 12.76 6.94
C ILE A 285 -15.67 13.05 8.08
N GLU A 286 -14.54 13.68 7.74
CA GLU A 286 -13.53 13.99 8.75
C GLU A 286 -14.05 14.98 9.80
N ASP A 287 -14.83 15.99 9.39
CA ASP A 287 -15.30 17.07 10.27
C ASP A 287 -16.54 16.75 11.09
N TRP A 288 -16.84 15.46 11.28
CA TRP A 288 -17.96 15.00 12.12
C TRP A 288 -17.91 15.57 13.56
N MET A 289 -16.70 15.92 14.02
CA MET A 289 -16.44 16.50 15.34
C MET A 289 -16.34 18.05 15.36
N GLY A 290 -16.54 18.70 14.20
CA GLY A 290 -16.42 20.14 14.05
C GLY A 290 -15.32 20.55 13.06
N SER A 291 -15.58 21.60 12.29
CA SER A 291 -14.57 22.26 11.45
C SER A 291 -14.75 23.78 11.41
N GLN A 292 -13.70 24.44 10.94
CA GLN A 292 -13.67 25.87 10.68
C GLN A 292 -13.18 26.12 9.25
N GLN A 293 -13.72 27.15 8.62
CA GLN A 293 -13.33 27.55 7.28
C GLN A 293 -13.34 29.06 7.15
N ASN A 294 -12.33 29.59 6.46
CA ASN A 294 -12.35 30.95 5.93
C ASN A 294 -12.16 30.92 4.41
N ALA A 295 -12.08 32.08 3.75
CA ALA A 295 -11.93 32.18 2.29
C ALA A 295 -10.67 31.47 1.72
N ARG A 296 -9.69 31.11 2.56
CA ARG A 296 -8.41 30.52 2.15
C ARG A 296 -8.16 29.10 2.67
N ARG A 297 -8.71 28.75 3.83
CA ARG A 297 -8.28 27.60 4.64
C ARG A 297 -9.47 26.86 5.24
N PHE A 298 -9.24 25.56 5.46
CA PHE A 298 -10.11 24.65 6.20
C PHE A 298 -9.28 23.93 7.27
N TRP A 299 -9.84 23.73 8.47
CA TRP A 299 -9.18 22.99 9.55
C TRP A 299 -10.18 22.42 10.56
N MET A 300 -9.83 21.28 11.16
CA MET A 300 -10.61 20.60 12.20
C MET A 300 -10.01 20.82 13.59
N ARG A 301 -10.27 21.99 14.18
CA ARG A 301 -9.89 22.28 15.57
C ARG A 301 -11.00 23.07 16.26
N PRO A 302 -11.25 22.82 17.57
CA PRO A 302 -10.56 21.88 18.46
C PRO A 302 -10.81 20.39 18.13
N LEU A 303 -9.90 19.50 18.52
CA LEU A 303 -10.05 18.04 18.44
C LEU A 303 -10.87 17.57 19.65
N THR A 304 -12.20 17.57 19.48
CA THR A 304 -13.15 17.25 20.55
C THR A 304 -13.45 15.75 20.64
N HIS A 305 -13.32 15.01 19.53
CA HIS A 305 -13.77 13.63 19.36
C HIS A 305 -15.23 13.41 19.78
N GLN A 306 -16.05 14.44 19.65
CA GLN A 306 -17.47 14.45 19.98
C GLN A 306 -18.25 15.03 18.82
N PRO A 307 -19.47 14.54 18.53
CA PRO A 307 -20.23 14.97 17.38
C PRO A 307 -20.59 16.46 17.45
N ASP A 308 -20.30 17.21 16.40
CA ASP A 308 -20.73 18.60 16.26
C ASP A 308 -22.18 18.62 15.77
N GLN A 309 -23.12 18.87 16.70
CA GLN A 309 -24.56 18.90 16.41
C GLN A 309 -24.98 20.12 15.55
N SER A 310 -24.15 21.15 15.43
CA SER A 310 -24.43 22.28 14.54
C SER A 310 -24.17 21.90 13.07
N LEU A 311 -23.07 21.21 12.80
CA LEU A 311 -22.74 20.72 11.46
C LEU A 311 -23.54 19.46 11.10
N TYR A 312 -23.78 18.59 12.07
CA TYR A 312 -24.44 17.28 11.90
C TYR A 312 -25.60 17.10 12.89
N PRO A 313 -26.72 17.80 12.67
CA PRO A 313 -27.85 17.81 13.62
C PRO A 313 -28.56 16.47 13.77
N ASN A 314 -28.41 15.53 12.82
CA ASN A 314 -29.05 14.21 12.90
C ASN A 314 -28.20 13.12 12.22
N PHE A 315 -27.11 12.73 12.87
CA PHE A 315 -26.24 11.62 12.44
C PHE A 315 -26.99 10.29 12.19
N PRO A 316 -27.93 9.82 13.04
CA PRO A 316 -28.65 8.60 12.76
C PRO A 316 -29.41 8.64 11.43
N ALA A 317 -30.05 9.78 11.09
CA ALA A 317 -30.70 9.95 9.80
C ALA A 317 -29.70 9.99 8.63
N LEU A 318 -28.56 10.66 8.81
CA LEU A 318 -27.48 10.68 7.82
C LEU A 318 -26.95 9.28 7.54
N SER A 319 -26.57 8.53 8.59
CA SER A 319 -26.07 7.17 8.48
C SER A 319 -27.09 6.27 7.79
N HIS A 320 -28.36 6.30 8.21
CA HIS A 320 -29.41 5.51 7.58
C HIS A 320 -29.56 5.85 6.08
N GLN A 321 -29.51 7.13 5.70
CA GLN A 321 -29.55 7.53 4.29
C GLN A 321 -28.33 6.99 3.51
N LEU A 322 -27.13 7.15 4.04
CA LEU A 322 -25.91 6.69 3.38
C LEU A 322 -25.93 5.16 3.20
N HIS A 323 -26.23 4.41 4.27
CA HIS A 323 -26.30 2.95 4.23
C HIS A 323 -27.40 2.43 3.31
N SER A 324 -28.60 3.02 3.34
CA SER A 324 -29.72 2.63 2.45
C SER A 324 -29.46 2.92 0.97
N THR A 325 -28.45 3.75 0.67
CA THR A 325 -27.96 4.00 -0.69
C THR A 325 -26.61 3.33 -0.96
N GLY A 326 -26.22 2.39 -0.09
CA GLY A 326 -25.05 1.52 -0.24
C GLY A 326 -23.70 2.19 0.00
N PHE A 327 -23.66 3.35 0.66
CA PHE A 327 -22.41 3.95 1.12
C PHE A 327 -22.05 3.49 2.52
N LYS A 328 -20.78 3.19 2.75
CA LYS A 328 -20.16 3.18 4.08
C LYS A 328 -19.90 4.61 4.55
N MET A 329 -20.02 4.85 5.85
CA MET A 329 -19.74 6.15 6.45
C MET A 329 -18.42 6.07 7.25
N LEU A 330 -17.44 6.88 6.87
CA LEU A 330 -16.12 6.91 7.52
C LEU A 330 -15.93 8.20 8.31
N GLY A 331 -15.30 8.12 9.48
CA GLY A 331 -15.00 9.26 10.35
C GLY A 331 -13.50 9.58 10.46
N TYR A 332 -13.12 10.21 11.55
CA TYR A 332 -11.73 10.56 11.88
C TYR A 332 -11.48 10.47 13.38
N PHE A 333 -10.34 9.90 13.77
CA PHE A 333 -9.81 9.90 15.13
C PHE A 333 -8.28 10.05 15.12
N CYS A 334 -7.76 10.58 16.22
CA CYS A 334 -6.34 10.62 16.55
C CYS A 334 -6.19 10.48 18.08
N PRO A 335 -5.01 10.06 18.59
CA PRO A 335 -4.76 9.93 20.03
C PRO A 335 -4.60 11.26 20.78
N GLU A 336 -4.55 12.39 20.09
CA GLU A 336 -4.46 13.72 20.68
C GLU A 336 -5.84 14.31 21.01
N VAL A 337 -5.96 14.97 22.18
CA VAL A 337 -7.19 15.63 22.65
C VAL A 337 -6.90 17.09 22.96
N THR A 338 -7.66 18.03 22.40
CA THR A 338 -7.40 19.47 22.59
C THR A 338 -7.60 19.90 24.05
N GLU A 339 -6.63 20.63 24.60
CA GLU A 339 -6.68 21.19 25.95
C GLU A 339 -7.94 22.06 26.14
N GLY A 340 -8.62 21.88 27.27
CA GLY A 340 -9.82 22.63 27.61
C GLY A 340 -11.15 22.05 27.11
N THR A 341 -11.12 21.03 26.24
CA THR A 341 -12.33 20.31 25.82
C THR A 341 -12.89 19.42 26.95
N PRO A 342 -14.19 19.06 26.93
CA PRO A 342 -14.77 18.14 27.91
C PRO A 342 -14.04 16.79 27.97
N LEU A 343 -13.67 16.22 26.82
CA LEU A 343 -12.95 14.95 26.75
C LEU A 343 -11.55 15.07 27.38
N TYR A 344 -10.85 16.18 27.19
CA TYR A 344 -9.56 16.43 27.84
C TYR A 344 -9.70 16.48 29.37
N GLN A 345 -10.73 17.15 29.89
CA GLN A 345 -10.98 17.19 31.34
C GLN A 345 -11.30 15.80 31.90
N GLN A 346 -12.04 14.98 31.14
CA GLN A 346 -12.32 13.60 31.52
C GLN A 346 -11.03 12.76 31.50
N ALA A 347 -10.18 12.90 30.47
CA ALA A 347 -8.89 12.21 30.38
C ALA A 347 -7.94 12.60 31.52
N LEU A 348 -7.96 13.86 31.96
CA LEU A 348 -7.21 14.30 33.16
C LEU A 348 -7.70 13.61 34.42
N LYS A 349 -9.03 13.61 34.63
CA LYS A 349 -9.66 13.01 35.80
C LYS A 349 -9.40 11.51 35.90
N ASP A 350 -9.37 10.84 34.75
CA ASP A 350 -9.17 9.39 34.67
C ASP A 350 -7.69 8.99 34.51
N HIS A 351 -6.77 9.96 34.57
CA HIS A 351 -5.32 9.75 34.43
C HIS A 351 -4.91 9.08 33.10
N MET A 352 -5.59 9.43 32.02
CA MET A 352 -5.42 8.85 30.69
C MET A 352 -4.42 9.58 29.78
N LEU A 353 -3.85 10.71 30.21
CA LEU A 353 -2.88 11.47 29.42
C LEU A 353 -1.44 11.10 29.81
N VAL A 354 -0.54 11.08 28.81
CA VAL A 354 0.90 10.91 29.05
C VAL A 354 1.43 12.05 29.94
N GLN A 355 2.36 11.73 30.84
CA GLN A 355 2.88 12.67 31.83
C GLN A 355 4.38 12.92 31.64
N ASP A 356 4.89 14.05 32.13
CA ASP A 356 6.33 14.27 32.27
C ASP A 356 6.85 13.74 33.62
N ALA A 357 8.15 13.91 33.87
CA ALA A 357 8.79 13.47 35.11
C ALA A 357 8.28 14.18 36.38
N SER A 358 7.54 15.29 36.25
CA SER A 358 6.90 15.99 37.37
C SER A 358 5.48 15.48 37.67
N GLY A 359 4.96 14.57 36.85
CA GLY A 359 3.61 14.04 36.96
C GLY A 359 2.55 14.93 36.31
N LEU A 360 2.96 15.95 35.55
CA LEU A 360 2.05 16.82 34.80
C LEU A 360 1.81 16.27 33.39
N PRO A 361 0.60 16.38 32.83
CA PRO A 361 0.32 16.02 31.45
C PRO A 361 1.25 16.74 30.47
N VAL A 362 1.85 16.00 29.54
CA VAL A 362 2.68 16.60 28.49
C VAL A 362 1.79 17.34 27.50
N ARG A 363 2.16 18.59 27.18
CA ARG A 363 1.47 19.41 26.18
C ARG A 363 2.15 19.28 24.83
N ILE A 364 1.36 18.98 23.81
CA ILE A 364 1.81 18.86 22.42
C ILE A 364 1.22 20.02 21.60
N PRO A 365 2.04 21.00 21.18
CA PRO A 365 1.56 22.12 20.38
C PRO A 365 1.49 21.73 18.89
N ILE A 366 0.28 21.68 18.34
CA ILE A 366 0.04 21.42 16.91
C ILE A 366 -0.61 22.66 16.29
N LEU A 367 0.11 23.31 15.37
CA LEU A 367 -0.32 24.57 14.72
C LEU A 367 -0.79 25.66 15.70
N GLY A 368 -0.12 25.75 16.86
CA GLY A 368 -0.38 26.78 17.88
C GLY A 368 -1.50 26.45 18.86
N ILE A 369 -2.14 25.27 18.75
CA ILE A 369 -3.12 24.77 19.72
C ILE A 369 -2.46 23.67 20.55
N ALA A 370 -2.69 23.68 21.87
CA ALA A 370 -2.15 22.69 22.79
C ALA A 370 -3.08 21.49 22.91
N HIS A 371 -2.49 20.30 22.89
CA HIS A 371 -3.18 19.03 23.03
C HIS A 371 -2.53 18.20 24.15
N GLY A 372 -3.34 17.35 24.80
CA GLY A 372 -2.83 16.20 25.53
C GLY A 372 -2.79 14.98 24.61
N GLU A 373 -1.94 14.02 24.94
CA GLU A 373 -1.79 12.75 24.22
C GLU A 373 -2.25 11.62 25.14
N LEU A 374 -3.06 10.71 24.61
CA LEU A 374 -3.54 9.55 25.38
C LEU A 374 -2.39 8.57 25.69
N ASP A 375 -2.32 8.07 26.92
CA ASP A 375 -1.36 7.04 27.28
C ASP A 375 -1.88 5.66 26.86
N LEU A 376 -1.45 5.20 25.68
CA LEU A 376 -1.85 3.90 25.12
C LEU A 376 -1.24 2.70 25.86
N THR A 377 -0.33 2.92 26.81
CA THR A 377 0.21 1.87 27.70
C THR A 377 -0.59 1.71 28.98
N HIS A 378 -1.50 2.64 29.27
CA HIS A 378 -2.35 2.57 30.44
C HIS A 378 -3.21 1.30 30.41
N PRO A 379 -3.34 0.55 31.51
CA PRO A 379 -4.07 -0.73 31.52
C PRO A 379 -5.54 -0.61 31.10
N ASN A 380 -6.14 0.58 31.27
CA ASN A 380 -7.50 0.88 30.85
C ASN A 380 -7.59 1.59 29.48
N ALA A 381 -6.49 1.81 28.76
CA ALA A 381 -6.50 2.59 27.52
C ALA A 381 -7.49 2.05 26.49
N GLN A 382 -7.47 0.74 26.24
CA GLN A 382 -8.37 0.11 25.28
C GLN A 382 -9.84 0.28 25.67
N SER A 383 -10.21 0.02 26.93
CA SER A 383 -11.60 0.15 27.40
C SER A 383 -12.06 1.60 27.46
N TRP A 384 -11.19 2.51 27.87
CA TRP A 384 -11.48 3.94 27.92
C TRP A 384 -11.70 4.52 26.53
N ILE A 385 -10.80 4.24 25.58
CA ILE A 385 -10.92 4.69 24.19
C ILE A 385 -12.17 4.09 23.54
N SER A 386 -12.40 2.79 23.75
CA SER A 386 -13.63 2.13 23.27
C SER A 386 -14.88 2.83 23.80
N THR A 387 -14.93 3.18 25.09
CA THR A 387 -16.12 3.74 25.74
C THR A 387 -16.35 5.21 25.38
N HIS A 388 -15.29 6.01 25.36
CA HIS A 388 -15.40 7.47 25.22
C HIS A 388 -15.29 7.96 23.77
N LEU A 389 -14.68 7.19 22.87
CA LEU A 389 -14.48 7.58 21.47
C LEU A 389 -15.22 6.65 20.50
N PHE A 390 -14.86 5.37 20.50
CA PHE A 390 -15.23 4.48 19.39
C PHE A 390 -16.67 3.96 19.45
N GLU A 391 -17.14 3.52 20.60
CA GLU A 391 -18.51 3.01 20.75
C GLU A 391 -19.57 4.11 20.48
N PRO A 392 -19.42 5.35 20.97
CA PRO A 392 -20.29 6.45 20.57
C PRO A 392 -20.32 6.65 19.05
N ALA A 393 -19.17 6.68 18.37
CA ALA A 393 -19.12 6.81 16.91
C ALA A 393 -19.76 5.62 16.20
N ARG A 394 -19.52 4.39 16.66
CA ARG A 394 -20.15 3.19 16.10
C ARG A 394 -21.68 3.25 16.22
N GLN A 395 -22.21 3.77 17.32
CA GLN A 395 -23.66 3.96 17.52
C GLN A 395 -24.24 5.04 16.61
N LEU A 396 -23.44 6.01 16.18
CA LEU A 396 -23.82 6.97 15.13
C LEU A 396 -23.82 6.35 13.72
N GLY A 397 -23.31 5.12 13.58
CA GLY A 397 -23.35 4.33 12.35
C GLY A 397 -22.07 4.40 11.50
N PHE A 398 -20.95 4.85 12.06
CA PHE A 398 -19.66 4.77 11.36
C PHE A 398 -19.27 3.30 11.07
N ASP A 399 -18.68 3.08 9.91
CA ASP A 399 -18.15 1.79 9.42
C ASP A 399 -16.62 1.72 9.46
N GLY A 400 -16.00 2.82 9.89
CA GLY A 400 -14.57 3.00 9.84
C GLY A 400 -14.18 4.46 10.02
N TRP A 401 -12.88 4.72 9.98
CA TRP A 401 -12.34 6.07 10.11
C TRP A 401 -10.87 6.14 9.70
N MET A 402 -10.40 7.36 9.43
CA MET A 402 -8.98 7.67 9.53
C MET A 402 -8.56 7.54 11.00
N ALA A 403 -7.57 6.69 11.28
CA ALA A 403 -6.90 6.59 12.57
C ALA A 403 -5.55 7.29 12.44
N ASP A 404 -5.60 8.62 12.50
CA ASP A 404 -4.50 9.52 12.21
C ASP A 404 -3.47 9.57 13.36
N PHE A 405 -2.33 10.20 13.09
CA PHE A 405 -1.21 10.41 13.99
C PHE A 405 -0.56 9.11 14.52
N GLY A 406 0.12 9.21 15.68
CA GLY A 406 0.96 8.17 16.28
C GLY A 406 2.45 8.52 16.32
N GLU A 407 2.88 9.56 15.62
CA GLU A 407 4.27 9.98 15.43
C GLU A 407 4.69 11.13 16.36
N TYR A 408 3.78 11.60 17.23
CA TYR A 408 3.98 12.80 18.03
C TYR A 408 4.43 12.51 19.47
N LEU A 409 4.52 11.24 19.89
CA LEU A 409 4.81 10.88 21.28
C LEU A 409 6.08 11.60 21.79
N PRO A 410 5.98 12.44 22.83
CA PRO A 410 7.13 13.13 23.41
C PRO A 410 8.14 12.17 24.01
N VAL A 411 9.38 12.23 23.53
CA VAL A 411 10.49 11.37 23.97
C VAL A 411 10.78 11.40 25.48
N ASN A 412 10.43 12.49 26.16
CA ASN A 412 10.61 12.69 27.59
C ASN A 412 9.36 12.36 28.41
N ALA A 413 8.29 11.85 27.79
CA ALA A 413 7.13 11.36 28.50
C ALA A 413 7.49 10.15 29.38
N ILE A 414 6.76 9.99 30.47
CA ILE A 414 6.75 8.81 31.33
C ILE A 414 5.41 8.12 31.10
N MET A 415 5.46 6.88 30.64
CA MET A 415 4.29 6.08 30.31
C MET A 415 3.78 5.33 31.54
N ALA A 416 2.52 4.92 31.54
CA ALA A 416 1.88 4.18 32.62
C ALA A 416 2.57 2.83 32.90
N ASP A 417 3.06 2.15 31.86
CA ASP A 417 3.86 0.92 31.95
C ASP A 417 5.32 1.13 32.42
N LYS A 418 5.65 2.37 32.84
CA LYS A 418 6.97 2.81 33.33
C LYS A 418 8.07 2.91 32.27
N THR A 419 7.75 2.68 30.99
CA THR A 419 8.64 3.06 29.90
C THR A 419 8.71 4.57 29.74
N THR A 420 9.71 5.04 29.00
CA THR A 420 9.78 6.44 28.58
C THR A 420 9.19 6.59 27.19
N GLY A 421 8.79 7.81 26.84
CA GLY A 421 8.35 8.13 25.49
C GLY A 421 9.42 7.83 24.45
N TRP A 422 10.70 7.88 24.78
CA TRP A 422 11.80 7.45 23.90
C TRP A 422 11.67 5.97 23.50
N HIS A 423 11.52 5.07 24.47
CA HIS A 423 11.41 3.63 24.23
C HIS A 423 10.09 3.25 23.54
N THR A 424 9.04 4.02 23.81
CA THR A 424 7.69 3.76 23.29
C THR A 424 7.40 4.48 21.97
N HIS A 425 8.23 5.44 21.55
CA HIS A 425 7.95 6.29 20.37
C HIS A 425 7.60 5.49 19.10
N ASN A 426 8.49 4.61 18.64
CA ASN A 426 8.20 3.77 17.46
C ASN A 426 7.19 2.64 17.76
N ARG A 427 6.95 2.30 19.03
CA ARG A 427 5.93 1.33 19.45
C ARG A 427 4.53 1.96 19.45
N TYR A 428 4.43 3.27 19.59
CA TYR A 428 3.17 3.99 19.80
C TYR A 428 2.17 3.82 18.66
N PRO A 429 2.55 3.92 17.36
CA PRO A 429 1.64 3.60 16.26
C PRO A 429 1.05 2.17 16.34
N LEU A 430 1.84 1.17 16.76
CA LEU A 430 1.36 -0.20 16.91
C LEU A 430 0.31 -0.32 18.01
N LEU A 431 0.49 0.37 19.14
CA LEU A 431 -0.50 0.39 20.22
C LEU A 431 -1.81 1.02 19.76
N TRP A 432 -1.72 2.14 19.03
CA TRP A 432 -2.90 2.84 18.49
C TRP A 432 -3.69 1.95 17.53
N GLN A 433 -2.99 1.31 16.60
CA GLN A 433 -3.59 0.40 15.63
C GLN A 433 -4.15 -0.86 16.28
N GLN A 434 -3.47 -1.42 17.28
CA GLN A 434 -3.97 -2.58 18.02
C GLN A 434 -5.30 -2.26 18.72
N ILE A 435 -5.43 -1.09 19.33
CA ILE A 435 -6.68 -0.67 20.00
C ILE A 435 -7.81 -0.52 18.96
N ASN A 436 -7.55 0.13 17.82
CA ASN A 436 -8.51 0.24 16.71
C ASN A 436 -8.93 -1.15 16.19
N ARG A 437 -7.96 -2.03 15.94
CA ARG A 437 -8.19 -3.39 15.43
C ARG A 437 -9.01 -4.21 16.39
N THR A 438 -8.63 -4.26 17.66
CA THR A 438 -9.35 -5.01 18.69
C THR A 438 -10.77 -4.50 18.87
N PHE A 439 -11.00 -3.18 18.83
CA PHE A 439 -12.35 -2.62 18.88
C PHE A 439 -13.20 -3.15 17.72
N TRP A 440 -12.70 -3.05 16.50
CA TRP A 440 -13.46 -3.42 15.32
C TRP A 440 -13.68 -4.94 15.18
N ASP A 441 -12.69 -5.77 15.50
CA ASP A 441 -12.85 -7.23 15.49
C ASP A 441 -13.94 -7.67 16.48
N ASN A 442 -14.07 -7.00 17.63
CA ASN A 442 -15.13 -7.25 18.60
C ASN A 442 -16.49 -6.69 18.13
N ALA A 443 -16.50 -5.48 17.59
CA ALA A 443 -17.72 -4.78 17.20
C ALA A 443 -18.34 -5.33 15.90
N ARG A 444 -17.51 -5.83 14.98
CA ARG A 444 -17.89 -6.39 13.68
C ARG A 444 -17.04 -7.63 13.36
N PRO A 445 -17.32 -8.79 13.98
CA PRO A 445 -16.57 -10.03 13.72
C PRO A 445 -16.61 -10.54 12.28
N SER A 446 -17.53 -10.01 11.45
CA SER A 446 -17.57 -10.28 10.00
C SER A 446 -16.39 -9.67 9.23
N GLY A 447 -15.64 -8.74 9.83
CA GLY A 447 -14.58 -7.99 9.15
C GLY A 447 -15.10 -6.87 8.23
N ASP A 448 -16.40 -6.55 8.26
CA ASP A 448 -16.99 -5.48 7.45
C ASP A 448 -16.77 -4.09 8.08
N TYR A 449 -15.50 -3.69 8.15
CA TYR A 449 -15.05 -2.38 8.62
C TYR A 449 -13.72 -2.00 7.96
N THR A 450 -13.33 -0.74 8.05
CA THR A 450 -11.93 -0.35 7.80
C THR A 450 -11.47 0.73 8.76
N PHE A 451 -10.16 0.81 8.96
CA PHE A 451 -9.53 2.05 9.38
C PHE A 451 -8.23 2.20 8.61
N PHE A 452 -7.75 3.44 8.50
CA PHE A 452 -6.56 3.73 7.72
C PHE A 452 -5.60 4.65 8.47
N VAL A 453 -4.31 4.38 8.32
CA VAL A 453 -3.22 4.99 9.11
C VAL A 453 -2.12 5.54 8.21
N ARG A 454 -1.38 6.55 8.69
CA ARG A 454 -0.14 7.02 8.05
C ARG A 454 1.09 6.55 8.79
N SER A 455 1.01 6.54 10.12
CA SER A 455 2.16 6.20 10.97
C SER A 455 2.26 4.72 11.21
N ALA A 456 3.46 4.15 11.14
CA ALA A 456 3.64 2.70 11.21
C ALA A 456 5.02 2.25 11.71
N TRP A 457 5.04 1.01 12.21
CA TRP A 457 6.27 0.27 12.50
C TRP A 457 6.18 -1.18 12.01
N VAL A 458 7.23 -1.98 12.22
CA VAL A 458 7.20 -3.43 11.92
C VAL A 458 5.99 -4.06 12.62
N GLY A 459 5.10 -4.68 11.86
CA GLY A 459 3.89 -5.33 12.39
C GLY A 459 2.59 -4.58 12.11
N THR A 460 2.64 -3.29 11.76
CA THR A 460 1.46 -2.49 11.40
C THR A 460 0.66 -3.12 10.27
N HIS A 461 1.32 -3.76 9.30
CA HIS A 461 0.70 -4.42 8.15
C HIS A 461 -0.32 -5.51 8.54
N ARG A 462 -0.24 -6.06 9.75
CA ARG A 462 -1.20 -7.05 10.26
C ARG A 462 -2.39 -6.41 10.97
N LEU A 463 -2.20 -5.20 11.49
CA LEU A 463 -3.17 -4.50 12.33
C LEU A 463 -4.07 -3.61 11.48
N ALA A 464 -3.48 -2.72 10.70
CA ALA A 464 -4.17 -1.71 9.91
C ALA A 464 -4.60 -2.27 8.55
N PRO A 465 -5.91 -2.25 8.21
CA PRO A 465 -6.39 -2.69 6.90
C PRO A 465 -5.82 -1.88 5.73
N VAL A 466 -5.64 -0.56 5.91
CA VAL A 466 -5.21 0.37 4.85
C VAL A 466 -4.16 1.34 5.39
N MET A 467 -3.16 1.66 4.57
CA MET A 467 -2.23 2.77 4.81
C MET A 467 -2.48 3.90 3.81
N TRP A 468 -2.21 5.16 4.18
CA TRP A 468 -2.09 6.25 3.21
C TRP A 468 -0.77 7.00 3.36
N GLY A 469 -0.30 7.61 2.27
CA GLY A 469 1.01 8.28 2.18
C GLY A 469 1.20 9.58 2.97
N GLY A 470 0.30 9.93 3.89
CA GLY A 470 0.37 11.17 4.65
C GLY A 470 0.08 12.42 3.79
N ASP A 471 0.68 13.53 4.19
CA ASP A 471 0.22 14.88 3.86
C ASP A 471 1.01 15.54 2.71
N SER A 472 0.88 15.04 1.48
CA SER A 472 1.60 15.59 0.32
C SER A 472 1.24 17.04 0.00
N ASP A 473 2.19 17.80 -0.55
CA ASP A 473 1.98 19.15 -1.08
C ASP A 473 1.08 19.13 -2.34
N THR A 474 0.26 20.18 -2.50
CA THR A 474 -0.65 20.34 -3.64
C THR A 474 0.06 20.84 -4.92
N ASP A 475 1.15 20.19 -5.32
CA ASP A 475 1.94 20.56 -6.51
C ASP A 475 2.60 19.36 -7.25
N PHE A 476 3.46 19.70 -8.22
CA PHE A 476 4.25 18.76 -9.03
C PHE A 476 5.74 18.76 -8.64
N GLU A 477 6.09 19.25 -7.44
CA GLU A 477 7.47 19.36 -7.01
C GLU A 477 7.99 18.00 -6.51
N GLU A 478 9.23 17.69 -6.85
CA GLU A 478 9.89 16.44 -6.44
C GLU A 478 10.16 16.38 -4.92
N ALA A 479 9.87 17.44 -4.17
CA ALA A 479 10.09 17.49 -2.74
C ALA A 479 9.05 16.68 -1.95
N ASP A 480 7.77 16.93 -2.23
CA ASP A 480 6.63 16.38 -1.50
C ASP A 480 5.31 16.43 -2.31
N GLY A 481 5.38 16.71 -3.62
CA GLY A 481 4.20 16.74 -4.50
C GLY A 481 3.94 15.40 -5.19
N LEU A 482 3.14 15.41 -6.25
CA LEU A 482 2.76 14.18 -6.99
C LEU A 482 3.93 13.20 -7.35
N PRO A 483 5.14 13.65 -7.72
CA PRO A 483 6.26 12.73 -8.01
C PRO A 483 6.67 11.79 -6.86
N THR A 484 6.36 12.14 -5.61
CA THR A 484 6.78 11.35 -4.43
C THR A 484 5.85 10.17 -4.15
N VAL A 485 4.60 10.23 -4.61
CA VAL A 485 3.56 9.21 -4.39
C VAL A 485 3.98 7.84 -4.92
N ILE A 486 4.70 7.79 -6.06
CA ILE A 486 5.11 6.51 -6.67
C ILE A 486 6.21 5.83 -5.82
N PRO A 487 7.33 6.49 -5.47
CA PRO A 487 8.29 5.93 -4.51
C PRO A 487 7.66 5.50 -3.17
N GLN A 488 6.70 6.28 -2.65
CA GLN A 488 6.00 5.94 -1.40
C GLN A 488 5.28 4.61 -1.51
N VAL A 489 4.39 4.45 -2.51
CA VAL A 489 3.66 3.19 -2.66
C VAL A 489 4.61 2.03 -2.93
N LEU A 490 5.66 2.21 -3.73
CA LEU A 490 6.59 1.12 -4.05
C LEU A 490 7.39 0.64 -2.82
N SER A 491 7.84 1.56 -1.97
CA SER A 491 8.52 1.21 -0.72
C SER A 491 7.55 0.61 0.31
N ALA A 492 6.34 1.18 0.43
CA ALA A 492 5.29 0.68 1.32
C ALA A 492 4.89 -0.78 0.99
N GLN A 493 4.88 -1.15 -0.29
CA GLN A 493 4.60 -2.52 -0.73
C GLN A 493 5.71 -3.49 -0.30
N VAL A 494 6.98 -3.09 -0.29
CA VAL A 494 8.06 -3.92 0.27
C VAL A 494 7.86 -4.14 1.78
N ALA A 495 7.32 -3.15 2.49
CA ALA A 495 7.03 -3.22 3.92
C ALA A 495 5.71 -3.94 4.29
N GLY A 496 4.91 -4.36 3.29
CA GLY A 496 3.68 -5.13 3.51
C GLY A 496 2.40 -4.30 3.58
N PHE A 497 2.49 -2.99 3.34
CA PHE A 497 1.33 -2.10 3.25
C PHE A 497 0.68 -2.22 1.88
N PHE A 498 0.11 -3.40 1.61
CA PHE A 498 -0.37 -3.78 0.29
C PHE A 498 -1.63 -3.03 -0.13
N TYR A 499 -2.45 -2.59 0.81
CA TYR A 499 -3.63 -1.75 0.58
C TYR A 499 -3.29 -0.31 0.90
N TRP A 500 -2.95 0.46 -0.12
CA TRP A 500 -2.36 1.79 0.03
C TRP A 500 -3.15 2.85 -0.74
N ALA A 501 -3.27 4.04 -0.15
CA ALA A 501 -4.02 5.19 -0.67
C ALA A 501 -3.17 6.46 -0.71
N THR A 502 -3.60 7.42 -1.53
CA THR A 502 -3.10 8.81 -1.55
C THR A 502 -4.27 9.77 -1.56
N ASP A 503 -4.07 10.99 -1.05
CA ASP A 503 -5.03 12.08 -1.22
C ASP A 503 -5.01 12.59 -2.67
N ILE A 504 -6.11 12.42 -3.41
CA ILE A 504 -6.20 12.98 -4.77
C ILE A 504 -6.01 14.50 -4.72
N ALA A 505 -4.99 14.96 -5.44
CA ALA A 505 -4.54 16.35 -5.54
C ALA A 505 -3.71 16.89 -4.36
N GLY A 506 -3.32 16.04 -3.41
CA GLY A 506 -2.53 16.41 -2.22
C GLY A 506 -3.35 17.06 -1.11
N TYR A 507 -2.71 17.35 0.02
CA TYR A 507 -3.33 17.86 1.24
C TYR A 507 -2.81 19.24 1.66
N MET A 508 -1.47 19.38 1.69
CA MET A 508 -0.80 20.57 2.20
C MET A 508 -0.76 21.69 1.16
N THR A 509 -1.16 22.89 1.57
CA THR A 509 -1.04 24.09 0.74
C THR A 509 -0.38 25.19 1.56
N PHE A 510 0.81 24.98 2.13
CA PHE A 510 1.43 25.95 3.04
C PHE A 510 2.52 26.81 2.36
N GLY A 511 2.81 28.00 2.91
CA GLY A 511 3.90 28.85 2.41
C GLY A 511 3.74 29.26 0.94
N LEU A 512 4.66 28.78 0.09
CA LEU A 512 4.68 29.07 -1.36
C LEU A 512 3.87 28.05 -2.19
N THR A 513 3.43 26.93 -1.59
CA THR A 513 2.61 25.90 -2.24
C THR A 513 1.25 26.51 -2.60
N LYS A 514 0.87 26.38 -3.88
CA LYS A 514 -0.37 26.95 -4.41
C LYS A 514 -1.50 25.94 -4.30
N PRO A 515 -2.77 26.36 -4.18
CA PRO A 515 -3.90 25.43 -4.25
C PRO A 515 -3.85 24.58 -5.52
N SER A 516 -4.34 23.35 -5.41
CA SER A 516 -4.35 22.42 -6.53
C SER A 516 -5.15 22.99 -7.70
N GLY A 517 -4.61 22.80 -8.92
CA GLY A 517 -5.28 23.16 -10.17
C GLY A 517 -5.80 21.92 -10.91
N ARG A 518 -6.59 22.15 -11.96
CA ARG A 518 -7.22 21.09 -12.77
C ARG A 518 -6.26 19.99 -13.21
N LEU A 519 -5.13 20.36 -13.82
CA LEU A 519 -4.15 19.38 -14.32
C LEU A 519 -3.56 18.52 -13.20
N LEU A 520 -3.24 19.11 -12.04
CA LEU A 520 -2.73 18.34 -10.90
C LEU A 520 -3.78 17.35 -10.42
N TYR A 521 -5.02 17.79 -10.25
CA TYR A 521 -6.13 16.94 -9.86
C TYR A 521 -6.30 15.75 -10.81
N TRP A 522 -6.29 15.99 -12.13
CA TRP A 522 -6.42 14.93 -13.13
C TRP A 522 -5.26 13.93 -13.08
N ARG A 523 -4.01 14.39 -13.01
CA ARG A 523 -2.84 13.50 -12.96
C ARG A 523 -2.78 12.67 -11.67
N TRP A 524 -3.23 13.24 -10.54
CA TRP A 524 -3.29 12.52 -9.27
C TRP A 524 -4.44 11.51 -9.24
N LEU A 525 -5.63 11.91 -9.73
CA LEU A 525 -6.79 11.03 -9.91
C LEU A 525 -6.44 9.80 -10.75
N GLN A 526 -5.76 10.03 -11.88
CA GLN A 526 -5.28 9.00 -12.79
C GLN A 526 -4.42 7.95 -12.08
N LEU A 527 -3.45 8.40 -11.27
CA LEU A 527 -2.61 7.52 -10.46
C LEU A 527 -3.44 6.78 -9.41
N ALA A 528 -4.23 7.52 -8.61
CA ALA A 528 -5.01 6.96 -7.51
C ALA A 528 -6.00 5.87 -7.96
N ALA A 529 -6.56 5.98 -9.15
CA ALA A 529 -7.46 4.97 -9.72
C ALA A 529 -6.79 3.61 -9.96
N LEU A 530 -5.46 3.57 -10.12
CA LEU A 530 -4.71 2.32 -10.30
C LEU A 530 -3.95 1.88 -9.04
N LEU A 531 -4.25 2.51 -7.90
CA LEU A 531 -3.83 2.06 -6.59
C LEU A 531 -4.96 1.25 -5.92
N PRO A 532 -4.65 0.40 -4.93
CA PRO A 532 -5.65 -0.46 -4.27
C PRO A 532 -6.80 0.31 -3.61
N VAL A 533 -6.57 1.56 -3.18
CA VAL A 533 -7.58 2.40 -2.56
C VAL A 533 -7.59 3.77 -3.23
N MET A 534 -8.70 4.10 -3.88
CA MET A 534 -8.93 5.39 -4.53
C MET A 534 -9.75 6.30 -3.60
N ARG A 535 -9.17 7.41 -3.13
CA ARG A 535 -9.84 8.32 -2.17
C ARG A 535 -9.61 9.80 -2.48
N THR A 536 -10.65 10.62 -2.35
CA THR A 536 -10.52 12.08 -2.41
C THR A 536 -10.20 12.70 -1.04
N HIS A 537 -9.63 13.89 -1.06
CA HIS A 537 -9.53 14.75 0.11
C HIS A 537 -9.58 16.22 -0.33
N HIS A 538 -10.33 17.06 0.38
CA HIS A 538 -10.37 18.49 0.10
C HIS A 538 -9.08 19.25 0.50
N GLY A 539 -8.32 18.72 1.45
CA GLY A 539 -7.07 19.30 1.95
C GLY A 539 -7.21 20.66 2.67
N THR A 540 -6.08 21.20 3.12
CA THR A 540 -6.02 22.41 3.97
C THR A 540 -6.47 23.71 3.29
N ALA A 541 -6.63 23.71 1.96
CA ALA A 541 -7.08 24.84 1.16
C ALA A 541 -8.40 24.54 0.41
N ARG A 542 -9.28 23.71 1.00
CA ARG A 542 -10.60 23.32 0.47
C ARG A 542 -11.34 24.36 -0.38
N PRO A 543 -11.53 25.64 0.05
CA PRO A 543 -12.25 26.63 -0.76
C PRO A 543 -11.62 26.94 -2.12
N ARG A 544 -10.32 26.66 -2.27
CA ARG A 544 -9.51 27.05 -3.44
C ARG A 544 -8.97 25.86 -4.22
N ASN A 545 -8.74 24.71 -3.57
CA ASN A 545 -8.32 23.47 -4.22
C ASN A 545 -9.30 23.04 -5.31
N TRP A 546 -8.79 22.37 -6.35
CA TRP A 546 -9.61 21.82 -7.42
C TRP A 546 -10.43 20.62 -6.93
N HIS A 547 -11.61 20.42 -7.49
CA HIS A 547 -12.51 19.33 -7.14
C HIS A 547 -13.28 18.88 -8.38
N PHE A 548 -13.74 17.62 -8.42
CA PHE A 548 -14.38 17.05 -9.61
C PHE A 548 -15.72 17.70 -9.98
N THR A 549 -16.33 18.44 -9.06
CA THR A 549 -17.58 19.16 -9.30
C THR A 549 -17.40 20.58 -9.87
N LYS A 550 -16.17 21.01 -10.14
CA LYS A 550 -15.89 22.39 -10.60
C LYS A 550 -16.23 22.66 -12.07
N ASP A 551 -16.10 21.66 -12.94
CA ASP A 551 -16.48 21.75 -14.35
C ASP A 551 -16.88 20.37 -14.89
N GLU A 552 -17.57 20.35 -16.04
CA GLU A 552 -18.04 19.09 -16.65
C GLU A 552 -16.89 18.22 -17.14
N GLU A 553 -15.83 18.83 -17.68
CA GLU A 553 -14.64 18.09 -18.18
C GLU A 553 -13.93 17.32 -17.05
N THR A 554 -13.78 17.93 -15.86
CA THR A 554 -13.22 17.22 -14.69
C THR A 554 -14.19 16.15 -14.20
N LEU A 555 -15.50 16.38 -14.25
CA LEU A 555 -16.49 15.38 -13.87
C LEU A 555 -16.43 14.15 -14.79
N GLU A 556 -16.25 14.36 -16.10
CA GLU A 556 -16.07 13.29 -17.08
C GLU A 556 -14.80 12.49 -16.81
N VAL A 557 -13.66 13.16 -16.59
CA VAL A 557 -12.40 12.48 -16.24
C VAL A 557 -12.53 11.73 -14.92
N TYR A 558 -13.14 12.32 -13.90
CA TYR A 558 -13.43 11.67 -12.62
C TYR A 558 -14.30 10.42 -12.79
N THR A 559 -15.36 10.53 -13.58
CA THR A 559 -16.27 9.42 -13.87
C THR A 559 -15.54 8.29 -14.60
N ARG A 560 -14.69 8.60 -15.59
CA ARG A 560 -13.88 7.61 -16.31
C ARG A 560 -12.96 6.81 -15.38
N TYR A 561 -12.25 7.49 -14.49
CA TYR A 561 -11.29 6.82 -13.60
C TYR A 561 -11.93 6.11 -12.41
N THR A 562 -13.03 6.62 -11.86
CA THR A 562 -13.84 5.89 -10.86
C THR A 562 -14.43 4.60 -11.43
N ARG A 563 -14.87 4.64 -12.70
CA ARG A 563 -15.29 3.46 -13.45
C ARG A 563 -14.14 2.50 -13.71
N LEU A 564 -13.00 2.96 -14.20
CA LEU A 564 -11.82 2.11 -14.38
C LEU A 564 -11.41 1.41 -13.08
N HIS A 565 -11.32 2.14 -11.96
CA HIS A 565 -10.99 1.58 -10.66
C HIS A 565 -12.00 0.50 -10.22
N THR A 566 -13.30 0.79 -10.34
CA THR A 566 -14.37 -0.15 -9.98
C THR A 566 -14.38 -1.37 -10.90
N ALA A 567 -14.14 -1.18 -12.19
CA ALA A 567 -14.01 -2.27 -13.15
C ALA A 567 -12.84 -3.20 -12.81
N LEU A 568 -11.74 -2.67 -12.29
CA LEU A 568 -10.59 -3.46 -11.86
C LEU A 568 -10.80 -4.22 -10.55
N TYR A 569 -11.95 -4.09 -9.89
CA TYR A 569 -12.19 -4.76 -8.60
C TYR A 569 -11.88 -6.27 -8.61
N PRO A 570 -12.31 -7.09 -9.59
CA PRO A 570 -11.98 -8.51 -9.59
C PRO A 570 -10.46 -8.75 -9.72
N TYR A 571 -9.74 -7.89 -10.43
CA TYR A 571 -8.28 -7.92 -10.50
C TYR A 571 -7.65 -7.54 -9.16
N PHE A 572 -8.06 -6.43 -8.54
CA PHE A 572 -7.60 -6.05 -7.21
C PHE A 572 -7.89 -7.14 -6.17
N HIS A 573 -9.07 -7.77 -6.23
CA HIS A 573 -9.42 -8.90 -5.37
C HIS A 573 -8.49 -10.10 -5.60
N HIS A 574 -8.22 -10.47 -6.85
CA HIS A 574 -7.25 -11.52 -7.16
C HIS A 574 -5.87 -11.23 -6.56
N LEU A 575 -5.38 -9.99 -6.72
CA LEU A 575 -4.10 -9.58 -6.16
C LEU A 575 -4.14 -9.53 -4.62
N ALA A 576 -5.27 -9.16 -4.02
CA ALA A 576 -5.48 -9.19 -2.57
C ALA A 576 -5.44 -10.61 -2.00
N VAL A 577 -5.96 -11.59 -2.75
CA VAL A 577 -5.84 -13.03 -2.41
C VAL A 577 -4.37 -13.45 -2.45
N GLN A 578 -3.60 -13.03 -3.46
CA GLN A 578 -2.15 -13.31 -3.52
C GLN A 578 -1.40 -12.68 -2.33
N ALA A 579 -1.71 -11.44 -1.98
CA ALA A 579 -1.20 -10.77 -0.78
C ALA A 579 -1.45 -11.59 0.49
N THR A 580 -2.70 -12.04 0.69
CA THR A 580 -3.13 -12.76 1.89
C THR A 580 -2.61 -14.20 1.95
N GLN A 581 -2.51 -14.88 0.81
CA GLN A 581 -2.13 -16.30 0.75
C GLN A 581 -0.63 -16.52 0.65
N VAL A 582 0.09 -15.64 -0.08
CA VAL A 582 1.52 -15.84 -0.37
C VAL A 582 2.38 -14.60 -0.16
N GLY A 583 1.81 -13.48 0.30
CA GLY A 583 2.59 -12.29 0.67
C GLY A 583 3.13 -11.51 -0.53
N LEU A 584 2.44 -11.55 -1.68
CA LEU A 584 2.83 -10.78 -2.85
C LEU A 584 2.07 -9.45 -2.95
N PRO A 585 2.76 -8.33 -3.20
CA PRO A 585 2.13 -7.02 -3.30
C PRO A 585 1.22 -6.87 -4.52
N LEU A 586 0.22 -5.99 -4.39
CA LEU A 586 -0.69 -5.61 -5.47
C LEU A 586 0.04 -4.68 -6.45
N VAL A 587 0.66 -3.62 -5.92
CA VAL A 587 1.49 -2.69 -6.68
C VAL A 587 2.94 -3.16 -6.60
N ARG A 588 3.49 -3.59 -7.73
CA ARG A 588 4.80 -4.24 -7.80
C ARG A 588 5.83 -3.30 -8.41
N PRO A 589 6.93 -3.02 -7.70
CA PRO A 589 8.12 -2.45 -8.32
C PRO A 589 8.55 -3.28 -9.53
N MET A 590 9.05 -2.62 -10.57
CA MET A 590 9.38 -3.29 -11.85
C MET A 590 10.31 -4.49 -11.66
N TYR A 591 11.29 -4.40 -10.76
CA TYR A 591 12.25 -5.48 -10.47
C TYR A 591 11.62 -6.74 -9.85
N MET A 592 10.41 -6.67 -9.29
CA MET A 592 9.72 -7.87 -8.83
C MET A 592 9.23 -8.75 -9.98
N VAL A 593 8.87 -8.12 -11.10
CA VAL A 593 8.36 -8.83 -12.30
C VAL A 593 9.48 -9.07 -13.32
N PHE A 594 10.47 -8.18 -13.36
CA PHE A 594 11.62 -8.25 -14.29
C PHE A 594 12.95 -8.18 -13.53
N PRO A 595 13.26 -9.16 -12.65
CA PRO A 595 14.43 -9.08 -11.77
C PRO A 595 15.77 -9.13 -12.51
N THR A 596 15.80 -9.69 -13.71
CA THR A 596 17.01 -9.79 -14.56
C THR A 596 17.26 -8.54 -15.40
N ASP A 597 16.31 -7.62 -15.48
CA ASP A 597 16.46 -6.36 -16.18
C ASP A 597 17.09 -5.31 -15.22
N PRO A 598 18.33 -4.86 -15.46
CA PRO A 598 18.98 -3.90 -14.58
C PRO A 598 18.26 -2.54 -14.54
N VAL A 599 17.56 -2.15 -15.62
CA VAL A 599 16.77 -0.90 -15.64
C VAL A 599 15.66 -0.96 -14.59
N SER A 600 15.02 -2.12 -14.45
CA SER A 600 13.89 -2.33 -13.53
C SER A 600 14.24 -2.10 -12.05
N TRP A 601 15.52 -2.22 -11.65
CA TRP A 601 15.98 -1.89 -10.29
C TRP A 601 16.17 -0.38 -10.05
N THR A 602 16.27 0.41 -11.11
CA THR A 602 16.47 1.87 -11.06
C THR A 602 15.17 2.66 -11.19
N LEU A 603 14.09 2.04 -11.66
CA LEU A 603 12.81 2.70 -11.90
C LEU A 603 12.02 2.90 -10.60
N ASP A 604 11.54 4.12 -10.39
CA ASP A 604 10.69 4.50 -9.26
C ASP A 604 9.55 5.46 -9.65
N GLN A 605 9.34 5.67 -10.96
CA GLN A 605 8.26 6.49 -11.52
C GLN A 605 7.29 5.68 -12.41
N GLN A 606 7.37 4.35 -12.32
CA GLN A 606 6.44 3.42 -12.96
C GLN A 606 6.39 2.11 -12.17
N PHE A 607 5.31 1.37 -12.35
CA PHE A 607 5.10 0.12 -11.64
C PHE A 607 4.25 -0.86 -12.45
N MET A 608 4.26 -2.11 -12.00
CA MET A 608 3.33 -3.12 -12.44
C MET A 608 2.18 -3.20 -11.43
N LEU A 609 0.94 -3.09 -11.87
CA LEU A 609 -0.21 -3.53 -11.06
C LEU A 609 -0.40 -5.03 -11.36
N GLY A 610 -0.14 -5.87 -10.35
CA GLY A 610 0.02 -7.30 -10.54
C GLY A 610 1.17 -7.62 -11.50
N SER A 611 0.98 -8.63 -12.37
CA SER A 611 1.97 -9.00 -13.39
C SER A 611 1.63 -8.48 -14.79
N ASP A 612 0.46 -7.87 -14.97
CA ASP A 612 -0.17 -7.73 -16.29
C ASP A 612 -0.44 -6.30 -16.72
N LEU A 613 -0.55 -5.36 -15.78
CA LEU A 613 -0.78 -3.95 -16.06
C LEU A 613 0.47 -3.13 -15.80
N LEU A 614 1.03 -2.54 -16.85
CA LEU A 614 2.13 -1.57 -16.76
C LEU A 614 1.53 -0.16 -16.65
N VAL A 615 1.87 0.52 -15.56
CA VAL A 615 1.37 1.86 -15.20
C VAL A 615 2.53 2.84 -15.20
N ILE A 616 2.45 3.91 -16.00
CA ILE A 616 3.52 4.92 -16.11
C ILE A 616 2.91 6.32 -15.90
N PRO A 617 2.70 6.74 -14.63
CA PRO A 617 2.02 8.00 -14.33
C PRO A 617 2.78 9.23 -14.82
N VAL A 618 2.04 10.27 -15.20
CA VAL A 618 2.60 11.57 -15.56
C VAL A 618 2.69 12.46 -14.32
N THR A 619 3.89 12.59 -13.77
CA THR A 619 4.14 13.32 -12.51
C THR A 619 4.74 14.72 -12.73
N LYS A 620 4.89 15.17 -13.98
CA LYS A 620 5.48 16.49 -14.30
C LYS A 620 4.47 17.38 -15.01
N ARG A 621 4.42 18.65 -14.60
CA ARG A 621 3.46 19.65 -15.11
C ARG A 621 3.60 19.94 -16.61
N SER A 622 4.81 19.92 -17.16
CA SER A 622 5.11 20.58 -18.44
C SER A 622 6.13 19.81 -19.29
N SER A 623 5.82 18.60 -19.71
CA SER A 623 6.62 17.95 -20.75
C SER A 623 5.76 17.59 -21.95
N LYS A 624 6.09 18.17 -23.11
CA LYS A 624 5.46 17.81 -24.39
C LYS A 624 5.68 16.33 -24.75
N GLN A 625 6.72 15.71 -24.16
CA GLN A 625 6.99 14.29 -24.28
C GLN A 625 7.41 13.70 -22.93
N HIS A 626 6.89 12.52 -22.63
CA HIS A 626 7.21 11.73 -21.45
C HIS A 626 8.04 10.52 -21.85
N ARG A 627 9.08 10.22 -21.06
CA ARG A 627 9.88 9.01 -21.24
C ARG A 627 9.19 7.83 -20.57
N LEU A 628 8.88 6.81 -21.35
CA LEU A 628 8.23 5.59 -20.94
C LEU A 628 9.21 4.43 -21.14
N TYR A 629 9.36 3.56 -20.13
CA TYR A 629 10.13 2.33 -20.30
C TYR A 629 9.18 1.13 -20.42
N PHE A 630 9.32 0.39 -21.52
CA PHE A 630 8.67 -0.89 -21.71
C PHE A 630 9.66 -1.99 -21.39
N PRO A 631 9.40 -2.86 -20.41
CA PRO A 631 10.24 -4.02 -20.14
C PRO A 631 10.00 -5.12 -21.19
N THR A 632 10.82 -6.17 -21.16
CA THR A 632 10.70 -7.33 -22.07
C THR A 632 9.26 -7.85 -22.19
N GLY A 633 8.80 -8.01 -23.43
CA GLY A 633 7.44 -8.44 -23.78
C GLY A 633 6.71 -7.44 -24.67
N SER A 634 5.47 -7.77 -25.03
CA SER A 634 4.61 -6.91 -25.84
C SER A 634 3.50 -6.31 -24.97
N TRP A 635 3.27 -5.02 -25.14
CA TRP A 635 2.42 -4.19 -24.28
C TRP A 635 1.42 -3.42 -25.13
N ARG A 636 0.14 -3.65 -24.89
CA ARG A 636 -0.95 -3.00 -25.62
C ARG A 636 -1.48 -1.82 -24.82
N CYS A 637 -1.50 -0.65 -25.43
CA CYS A 637 -2.07 0.56 -24.84
C CYS A 637 -3.56 0.37 -24.55
N TRP A 638 -3.97 0.64 -23.31
CA TRP A 638 -5.36 0.55 -22.86
C TRP A 638 -6.32 1.45 -23.63
N TRP A 639 -5.82 2.58 -24.17
CA TRP A 639 -6.68 3.61 -24.76
C TRP A 639 -6.72 3.59 -26.29
N THR A 640 -5.76 2.95 -26.94
CA THR A 640 -5.57 3.03 -28.40
C THR A 640 -5.30 1.68 -29.06
N ASN A 641 -5.20 0.60 -28.29
CA ASN A 641 -4.74 -0.73 -28.70
C ASN A 641 -3.34 -0.80 -29.35
N THR A 642 -2.62 0.31 -29.44
CA THR A 642 -1.26 0.33 -30.02
C THR A 642 -0.34 -0.59 -29.22
N ILE A 643 0.39 -1.45 -29.93
CA ILE A 643 1.32 -2.42 -29.33
C ILE A 643 2.74 -1.85 -29.33
N TYR A 644 3.41 -1.98 -28.19
CA TYR A 644 4.80 -1.62 -27.96
C TYR A 644 5.57 -2.87 -27.52
N THR A 645 6.75 -3.11 -28.10
CA THR A 645 7.57 -4.31 -27.78
C THR A 645 8.83 -3.90 -27.02
N GLY A 646 9.00 -4.30 -25.77
CA GLY A 646 10.20 -4.03 -24.98
C GLY A 646 11.29 -5.11 -25.14
N PRO A 647 12.49 -4.89 -24.56
CA PRO A 647 12.84 -3.76 -23.70
C PRO A 647 13.20 -2.50 -24.50
N GLN A 648 12.56 -1.36 -24.23
CA GLN A 648 12.92 -0.08 -24.85
C GLN A 648 12.41 1.15 -24.09
N TRP A 649 13.08 2.28 -24.30
CA TRP A 649 12.60 3.60 -23.92
C TRP A 649 11.90 4.28 -25.09
N ILE A 650 10.72 4.84 -24.85
CA ILE A 650 9.95 5.60 -25.83
C ILE A 650 9.67 7.00 -25.29
N SER A 651 9.64 7.98 -26.18
CA SER A 651 9.24 9.35 -25.87
C SER A 651 7.90 9.62 -26.53
N ALA A 652 6.85 9.85 -25.73
CA ALA A 652 5.48 9.99 -26.24
C ALA A 652 4.79 11.25 -25.68
N ALA A 653 3.98 11.91 -26.51
CA ALA A 653 3.07 12.94 -26.05
C ALA A 653 1.85 12.29 -25.40
N ILE A 654 1.53 12.68 -24.17
CA ILE A 654 0.46 12.06 -23.38
C ILE A 654 -0.64 13.09 -23.15
N PRO A 655 -1.89 12.83 -23.59
CA PRO A 655 -3.03 13.70 -23.29
C PRO A 655 -3.21 13.96 -21.79
N ASP A 656 -3.75 15.12 -21.43
CA ASP A 656 -3.94 15.51 -20.02
C ASP A 656 -4.95 14.64 -19.26
N ASP A 657 -5.93 14.11 -19.97
CA ASP A 657 -7.04 13.30 -19.45
C ASP A 657 -6.76 11.78 -19.47
N ARG A 658 -5.61 11.35 -19.99
CA ARG A 658 -5.23 9.93 -20.11
C ARG A 658 -3.88 9.65 -19.44
N LEU A 659 -3.82 8.60 -18.62
CA LEU A 659 -2.58 8.07 -18.06
C LEU A 659 -2.03 6.95 -18.94
N PRO A 660 -0.72 6.87 -19.20
CA PRO A 660 -0.12 5.74 -19.91
C PRO A 660 -0.35 4.43 -19.15
N LEU A 661 -1.25 3.60 -19.67
CA LEU A 661 -1.66 2.32 -19.13
C LEU A 661 -1.55 1.26 -20.23
N TYR A 662 -0.88 0.15 -19.93
CA TYR A 662 -0.65 -0.91 -20.90
C TYR A 662 -0.94 -2.27 -20.30
N VAL A 663 -1.58 -3.13 -21.10
CA VAL A 663 -1.84 -4.53 -20.77
C VAL A 663 -0.77 -5.38 -21.46
N ARG A 664 -0.17 -6.32 -20.73
CA ARG A 664 0.68 -7.35 -21.32
C ARG A 664 -0.10 -8.15 -22.36
N LEU A 665 0.44 -8.33 -23.55
CA LEU A 665 -0.20 -9.12 -24.60
C LEU A 665 -0.35 -10.58 -24.13
N GLY A 666 -1.55 -11.14 -24.28
CA GLY A 666 -1.90 -12.48 -23.79
C GLY A 666 -2.31 -12.54 -22.31
N ALA A 667 -2.20 -11.44 -21.55
CA ALA A 667 -2.73 -11.41 -20.19
C ALA A 667 -4.26 -11.47 -20.18
N THR A 668 -4.81 -12.13 -19.18
CA THR A 668 -6.24 -12.21 -18.92
C THR A 668 -6.56 -11.34 -17.71
N LEU A 669 -7.32 -10.27 -17.92
CA LEU A 669 -7.69 -9.33 -16.86
C LEU A 669 -9.16 -9.57 -16.44
N PRO A 670 -9.42 -10.00 -15.21
CA PRO A 670 -10.78 -10.08 -14.70
C PRO A 670 -11.28 -8.66 -14.39
N LEU A 671 -12.34 -8.23 -15.07
CA LEU A 671 -13.01 -6.95 -14.83
C LEU A 671 -14.47 -7.15 -14.40
N MET A 672 -15.01 -6.15 -13.70
CA MET A 672 -16.41 -6.08 -13.32
C MET A 672 -17.26 -5.59 -14.52
N GLU A 673 -18.39 -6.25 -14.80
CA GLU A 673 -19.34 -5.79 -15.83
C GLU A 673 -20.04 -4.50 -15.48
N GLY A 674 -20.58 -3.86 -16.51
CA GLY A 674 -21.64 -2.86 -16.38
C GLY A 674 -21.06 -1.52 -15.95
N VAL A 675 -19.73 -1.48 -15.87
CA VAL A 675 -18.92 -0.31 -15.64
C VAL A 675 -18.33 0.06 -17.00
N GLU A 676 -18.78 1.18 -17.56
CA GLU A 676 -18.34 1.67 -18.87
C GLU A 676 -16.94 2.30 -18.77
N ILE A 677 -15.93 1.72 -19.45
CA ILE A 677 -14.51 2.06 -19.22
C ILE A 677 -13.87 2.94 -20.32
N ALA A 678 -14.44 3.03 -21.54
CA ALA A 678 -13.93 3.90 -22.60
C ALA A 678 -14.90 4.06 -23.80
N ASP A 679 -14.67 5.10 -24.61
CA ASP A 679 -15.39 5.40 -25.86
C ASP A 679 -14.87 4.61 -27.09
N GLU A 680 -13.66 4.03 -27.02
CA GLU A 680 -13.06 3.26 -28.11
C GLU A 680 -12.63 1.85 -27.67
N VAL A 681 -13.13 0.91 -28.46
CA VAL A 681 -13.01 -0.56 -28.50
C VAL A 681 -11.72 -1.11 -27.87
N MET A 682 -11.81 -1.95 -26.83
CA MET A 682 -10.67 -2.75 -26.34
C MET A 682 -10.91 -4.22 -26.64
N GLU A 683 -10.03 -4.83 -27.43
CA GLU A 683 -10.10 -6.27 -27.72
C GLU A 683 -9.62 -7.09 -26.51
N GLY A 684 -10.42 -8.05 -26.04
CA GLY A 684 -10.01 -8.99 -24.98
C GLY A 684 -10.28 -8.55 -23.54
N ILE A 685 -11.27 -7.67 -23.35
CA ILE A 685 -11.84 -7.34 -22.03
C ILE A 685 -13.09 -8.20 -21.77
N VAL A 686 -13.27 -8.61 -20.52
CA VAL A 686 -14.39 -9.46 -20.07
C VAL A 686 -15.43 -8.63 -19.32
N ASP A 687 -16.71 -8.82 -19.68
CA ASP A 687 -17.94 -8.21 -19.14
C ASP A 687 -18.81 -9.31 -18.42
N SER A 688 -19.23 -9.21 -17.15
CA SER A 688 -20.28 -10.09 -16.47
C SER A 688 -21.78 -9.61 -16.16
N PHE A 689 -22.82 -10.12 -16.86
CA PHE A 689 -24.25 -9.66 -16.82
C PHE A 689 -25.02 -9.79 -15.49
N ILE A 690 -24.77 -8.88 -14.54
CA ILE A 690 -25.69 -8.60 -13.44
C ILE A 690 -26.35 -7.25 -13.69
N PRO A 691 -27.69 -7.11 -13.60
CA PRO A 691 -28.30 -5.81 -13.50
C PRO A 691 -27.75 -5.16 -12.23
N ILE A 692 -26.95 -4.11 -12.39
CA ILE A 692 -26.52 -3.25 -11.28
C ILE A 692 -27.81 -2.72 -10.63
N GLY A 693 -28.23 -3.35 -9.54
CA GLY A 693 -29.56 -3.12 -8.97
C GLY A 693 -29.65 -1.78 -8.27
N GLN A 694 -28.54 -1.31 -7.70
CA GLN A 694 -28.48 -0.06 -6.92
C GLN A 694 -27.37 0.93 -7.34
N GLY A 695 -26.37 0.50 -8.13
CA GLY A 695 -25.31 1.34 -8.67
C GLY A 695 -23.93 0.66 -8.65
N PRO A 696 -22.98 1.03 -9.52
CA PRO A 696 -21.62 0.50 -9.44
C PRO A 696 -20.98 0.88 -8.10
N GLY A 697 -20.40 -0.10 -7.39
CA GLY A 697 -19.74 0.08 -6.09
C GLY A 697 -20.48 -0.47 -4.85
N THR A 698 -21.76 -0.81 -4.94
CA THR A 698 -22.52 -1.47 -3.85
C THR A 698 -22.47 -2.99 -3.95
N ASP A 699 -22.38 -3.50 -5.18
CA ASP A 699 -22.54 -4.92 -5.50
C ASP A 699 -21.20 -5.61 -5.77
N LEU A 700 -20.09 -5.06 -5.25
CA LEU A 700 -18.74 -5.60 -5.48
C LEU A 700 -18.64 -7.09 -5.15
N PRO A 701 -19.15 -7.62 -4.02
CA PRO A 701 -19.11 -9.06 -3.76
C PRO A 701 -19.79 -9.91 -4.86
N HIS A 702 -20.87 -9.41 -5.46
CA HIS A 702 -21.58 -10.10 -6.55
C HIS A 702 -20.75 -10.19 -7.84
N ALA A 703 -19.78 -9.28 -8.05
CA ALA A 703 -18.86 -9.35 -9.17
C ALA A 703 -17.97 -10.61 -9.14
N LEU A 704 -17.84 -11.26 -7.98
CA LEU A 704 -17.07 -12.50 -7.80
C LEU A 704 -17.93 -13.76 -7.90
N GLU A 705 -19.26 -13.62 -7.96
CA GLU A 705 -20.18 -14.75 -8.05
C GLU A 705 -20.20 -15.40 -9.44
N TYR A 706 -19.70 -14.73 -10.47
CA TYR A 706 -19.78 -15.28 -11.81
C TYR A 706 -18.49 -15.02 -12.58
N LEU A 707 -17.96 -16.06 -13.22
CA LEU A 707 -17.01 -15.88 -14.30
C LEU A 707 -17.79 -15.83 -15.61
N THR A 708 -17.58 -14.76 -16.37
CA THR A 708 -18.02 -14.68 -17.77
C THR A 708 -16.79 -14.74 -18.66
N LEU A 709 -16.88 -15.43 -19.79
CA LEU A 709 -15.78 -15.55 -20.75
C LEU A 709 -16.25 -15.03 -22.10
N TYR A 710 -15.43 -14.17 -22.73
CA TYR A 710 -15.61 -13.75 -24.12
C TYR A 710 -14.43 -14.28 -24.90
N MET A 711 -14.74 -15.03 -25.95
CA MET A 711 -13.73 -15.58 -26.84
C MET A 711 -13.94 -14.96 -28.20
N SER A 712 -12.90 -14.30 -28.71
CA SER A 712 -12.80 -13.90 -30.12
C SER A 712 -11.88 -14.90 -30.79
N CYS A 713 -12.43 -15.74 -31.65
CA CYS A 713 -11.68 -16.78 -32.34
C CYS A 713 -11.51 -16.38 -33.82
N GLY A 714 -10.28 -16.46 -34.31
CA GLY A 714 -9.99 -16.34 -35.75
C GLY A 714 -10.25 -17.65 -36.49
N ASP A 715 -9.91 -17.70 -37.77
CA ASP A 715 -10.13 -18.89 -38.61
C ASP A 715 -9.15 -20.05 -38.33
N ASP A 716 -8.21 -19.85 -37.41
CA ASP A 716 -7.22 -20.86 -37.01
C ASP A 716 -7.65 -21.58 -35.72
N PRO A 717 -7.46 -22.91 -35.64
CA PRO A 717 -7.64 -23.65 -34.41
C PRO A 717 -6.67 -23.13 -33.34
N THR A 718 -7.19 -22.88 -32.14
CA THR A 718 -6.42 -22.31 -31.03
C THR A 718 -6.74 -23.05 -29.73
N THR A 719 -5.80 -23.05 -28.80
CA THR A 719 -5.95 -23.71 -27.48
C THR A 719 -5.27 -22.84 -26.44
N GLY A 720 -5.84 -22.73 -25.25
CA GLY A 720 -5.29 -21.94 -24.17
C GLY A 720 -5.69 -22.46 -22.81
N GLU A 721 -5.08 -21.89 -21.78
CA GLU A 721 -5.22 -22.33 -20.39
C GLU A 721 -5.34 -21.10 -19.48
N TRP A 722 -6.28 -21.13 -18.53
CA TRP A 722 -6.64 -20.02 -17.65
C TRP A 722 -6.72 -20.45 -16.19
N ALA A 723 -5.85 -19.90 -15.34
CA ALA A 723 -5.93 -20.11 -13.91
C ALA A 723 -7.16 -19.39 -13.32
N LEU A 724 -7.98 -20.11 -12.56
CA LEU A 724 -9.17 -19.60 -11.90
C LEU A 724 -8.80 -18.96 -10.54
N PRO A 725 -9.48 -17.87 -10.13
CA PRO A 725 -9.21 -17.19 -8.85
C PRO A 725 -9.32 -18.09 -7.60
N SER A 726 -10.05 -19.20 -7.68
CA SER A 726 -10.25 -20.16 -6.58
C SER A 726 -9.23 -21.30 -6.53
N GLY A 727 -8.20 -21.33 -7.39
CA GLY A 727 -7.13 -22.33 -7.34
C GLY A 727 -7.33 -23.57 -8.23
N GLY A 728 -7.85 -23.39 -9.43
CA GLY A 728 -7.93 -24.44 -10.47
C GLY A 728 -7.56 -23.88 -11.84
N THR A 729 -7.65 -24.70 -12.89
CA THR A 729 -7.32 -24.27 -14.25
C THR A 729 -8.38 -24.66 -15.26
N LEU A 730 -8.76 -23.71 -16.11
CA LEU A 730 -9.68 -23.83 -17.22
C LEU A 730 -8.90 -23.91 -18.53
N VAL A 731 -8.93 -25.06 -19.19
CA VAL A 731 -8.37 -25.26 -20.53
C VAL A 731 -9.46 -24.99 -21.56
N TRP A 732 -9.14 -24.32 -22.66
CA TRP A 732 -10.06 -24.10 -23.76
C TRP A 732 -9.43 -24.51 -25.09
N GLN A 733 -10.25 -25.03 -26.00
CA GLN A 733 -9.87 -25.36 -27.37
C GLN A 733 -10.94 -24.86 -28.33
N TYR A 734 -10.51 -24.16 -29.37
CA TYR A 734 -11.32 -23.71 -30.48
C TYR A 734 -10.92 -24.47 -31.75
N GLN A 735 -11.91 -25.02 -32.45
CA GLN A 735 -11.74 -25.60 -33.79
C GLN A 735 -12.75 -24.95 -34.75
N PRO A 736 -12.28 -24.22 -35.78
CA PRO A 736 -13.16 -23.61 -36.77
C PRO A 736 -13.78 -24.70 -37.67
N ARG A 737 -15.01 -24.46 -38.14
CA ARG A 737 -15.70 -25.38 -39.06
C ARG A 737 -15.21 -25.13 -40.48
N ALA A 738 -14.78 -26.18 -41.19
CA ALA A 738 -14.36 -26.05 -42.59
C ALA A 738 -15.55 -25.56 -43.45
N GLY A 739 -15.41 -24.38 -44.05
CA GLY A 739 -16.37 -23.83 -45.01
C GLY A 739 -17.51 -22.96 -44.46
N SER A 740 -17.54 -22.65 -43.15
CA SER A 740 -18.51 -21.68 -42.61
C SER A 740 -17.91 -20.28 -42.53
N LEU A 741 -18.05 -19.50 -43.60
CA LEU A 741 -18.23 -18.06 -43.43
C LEU A 741 -19.59 -17.89 -42.75
N CYS A 742 -19.64 -17.56 -41.45
CA CYS A 742 -20.86 -16.98 -40.89
C CYS A 742 -21.05 -15.63 -41.60
N PRO A 743 -22.03 -15.45 -42.50
CA PRO A 743 -22.25 -14.17 -43.13
C PRO A 743 -22.73 -13.21 -42.04
N MET A 744 -22.06 -12.07 -41.88
CA MET A 744 -22.54 -11.02 -40.97
C MET A 744 -23.83 -10.42 -41.54
N ASP A 745 -24.83 -10.27 -40.68
CA ASP A 745 -26.01 -9.46 -40.95
C ASP A 745 -25.83 -8.08 -40.30
N ASP A 746 -25.72 -7.04 -41.13
CA ASP A 746 -25.56 -5.63 -40.71
C ASP A 746 -26.83 -5.04 -40.05
N SER A 747 -27.90 -5.83 -39.88
CA SER A 747 -29.20 -5.38 -39.34
C SER A 747 -29.37 -5.55 -37.82
N ILE A 748 -28.38 -6.08 -37.10
CA ILE A 748 -28.45 -6.31 -35.65
C ILE A 748 -28.01 -5.05 -34.88
N ALA A 749 -28.90 -4.48 -34.07
CA ALA A 749 -28.53 -3.47 -33.08
C ALA A 749 -27.72 -4.13 -31.95
N MET A 750 -26.42 -3.84 -31.90
CA MET A 750 -25.55 -4.19 -30.77
C MET A 750 -26.16 -3.67 -29.45
N PRO A 751 -26.16 -4.43 -28.34
CA PRO A 751 -26.41 -3.82 -27.05
C PRO A 751 -25.37 -2.69 -26.86
N VAL A 752 -25.78 -1.55 -26.30
CA VAL A 752 -25.01 -0.29 -26.23
C VAL A 752 -23.58 -0.48 -25.66
N TYR A 753 -23.32 -1.59 -24.97
CA TYR A 753 -22.09 -1.92 -24.27
C TYR A 753 -21.19 -2.98 -24.97
N ALA A 754 -21.64 -3.64 -26.05
CA ALA A 754 -20.87 -4.65 -26.81
C ALA A 754 -19.94 -4.06 -27.88
N THR A 755 -19.75 -2.75 -27.88
CA THR A 755 -18.91 -2.01 -28.84
C THR A 755 -17.41 -2.31 -28.71
N HIS A 756 -17.00 -3.19 -27.80
CA HIS A 756 -15.60 -3.50 -27.49
C HIS A 756 -15.02 -4.73 -28.20
N LEU A 757 -15.83 -5.49 -28.95
CA LEU A 757 -15.30 -6.54 -29.81
C LEU A 757 -14.62 -5.93 -31.06
N PRO A 758 -13.52 -6.53 -31.57
CA PRO A 758 -12.91 -6.12 -32.82
C PRO A 758 -13.97 -5.89 -33.92
N LYS A 759 -13.67 -5.07 -34.93
CA LYS A 759 -14.47 -5.08 -36.16
C LYS A 759 -13.85 -6.10 -37.11
N GLY A 760 -14.48 -7.25 -37.30
CA GLY A 760 -14.20 -8.12 -38.46
C GLY A 760 -14.04 -9.63 -38.24
N THR A 761 -14.12 -10.18 -37.03
CA THR A 761 -13.90 -11.63 -36.79
C THR A 761 -14.64 -12.13 -35.55
N HIS A 762 -15.97 -12.36 -35.59
CA HIS A 762 -16.69 -12.72 -34.35
C HIS A 762 -17.70 -13.85 -34.51
N SER A 763 -17.34 -15.00 -33.95
CA SER A 763 -18.28 -15.81 -33.17
C SER A 763 -17.86 -15.68 -31.71
N ALA A 764 -18.71 -15.12 -30.85
CA ALA A 764 -18.45 -15.00 -29.42
C ALA A 764 -19.36 -15.96 -28.65
N VAL A 765 -18.77 -16.77 -27.77
CA VAL A 765 -19.52 -17.66 -26.86
C VAL A 765 -19.39 -17.10 -25.45
N LYS A 766 -20.54 -16.84 -24.82
CA LYS A 766 -20.61 -16.40 -23.43
C LYS A 766 -20.97 -17.57 -22.53
N VAL A 767 -20.15 -17.84 -21.53
CA VAL A 767 -20.38 -18.89 -20.53
C VAL A 767 -20.40 -18.28 -19.14
N ARG A 768 -21.44 -18.55 -18.35
CA ARG A 768 -21.57 -18.09 -16.95
C ARG A 768 -21.28 -19.24 -16.00
N LEU A 769 -20.30 -19.09 -15.11
CA LEU A 769 -19.90 -20.10 -14.14
C LEU A 769 -20.01 -19.56 -12.71
N ASN A 770 -20.75 -20.24 -11.82
CA ASN A 770 -20.85 -19.85 -10.41
C ASN A 770 -19.65 -20.40 -9.61
N PRO A 771 -19.24 -19.79 -8.49
CA PRO A 771 -18.05 -20.20 -7.76
C PRO A 771 -18.33 -21.55 -7.10
N GLY A 772 -17.34 -22.46 -7.15
CA GLY A 772 -17.51 -23.84 -6.65
C GLY A 772 -18.27 -24.79 -7.59
N SER A 773 -18.78 -24.31 -8.74
CA SER A 773 -19.37 -25.18 -9.75
C SER A 773 -18.31 -26.06 -10.41
N ARG A 774 -18.60 -27.36 -10.56
CA ARG A 774 -17.74 -28.32 -11.26
C ARG A 774 -18.26 -28.52 -12.68
N CYS A 775 -17.40 -28.42 -13.69
CA CYS A 775 -17.81 -28.52 -15.09
C CYS A 775 -16.82 -29.36 -15.91
N GLN A 776 -17.35 -30.27 -16.73
CA GLN A 776 -16.59 -31.04 -17.72
C GLN A 776 -17.36 -30.94 -19.05
N PHE A 777 -16.69 -30.56 -20.13
CA PHE A 777 -17.33 -30.32 -21.43
C PHE A 777 -16.64 -31.09 -22.56
N ALA A 778 -17.40 -31.40 -23.61
CA ALA A 778 -16.91 -31.85 -24.91
C ALA A 778 -17.88 -31.35 -25.99
N ALA A 779 -17.38 -30.89 -27.14
CA ALA A 779 -18.21 -30.68 -28.34
C ALA A 779 -17.40 -30.67 -29.66
N PHE A 780 -17.98 -31.32 -30.67
CA PHE A 780 -17.52 -31.53 -32.05
C PHE A 780 -18.11 -30.46 -33.00
N GLU A 781 -17.47 -30.22 -34.16
CA GLU A 781 -18.00 -29.47 -35.32
C GLU A 781 -18.32 -27.97 -35.13
N GLY A 782 -17.33 -27.13 -34.83
CA GLY A 782 -17.49 -25.66 -34.82
C GLY A 782 -17.91 -25.08 -33.47
N ALA A 783 -17.51 -25.71 -32.37
CA ALA A 783 -17.82 -25.31 -31.00
C ALA A 783 -16.55 -24.94 -30.20
N VAL A 784 -16.70 -24.12 -29.16
CA VAL A 784 -15.68 -23.89 -28.12
C VAL A 784 -15.79 -25.01 -27.09
N VAL A 785 -14.69 -25.73 -26.84
CA VAL A 785 -14.60 -26.73 -25.76
C VAL A 785 -13.89 -26.11 -24.57
N LEU A 786 -14.52 -26.18 -23.39
CA LEU A 786 -13.95 -25.79 -22.11
C LEU A 786 -13.69 -27.05 -21.28
N SER A 787 -12.62 -27.12 -20.50
CA SER A 787 -12.32 -28.31 -19.69
C SER A 787 -11.65 -27.90 -18.38
N LEU A 788 -12.13 -28.46 -17.26
CA LEU A 788 -11.56 -28.27 -15.93
C LEU A 788 -10.83 -29.55 -15.52
N HIS A 789 -9.53 -29.46 -15.21
CA HIS A 789 -8.78 -30.62 -14.73
C HIS A 789 -8.82 -30.69 -13.19
N GLY A 790 -9.39 -31.78 -12.61
CA GLY A 790 -9.28 -32.08 -11.17
C GLY A 790 -10.50 -32.63 -10.39
N ALA A 791 -11.70 -32.86 -10.94
CA ALA A 791 -12.83 -33.46 -10.18
C ALA A 791 -13.92 -34.16 -11.02
N VAL A 792 -14.68 -35.05 -10.36
CA VAL A 792 -15.61 -36.09 -10.86
C VAL A 792 -17.05 -35.57 -11.04
N THR A 793 -17.70 -35.95 -12.16
CA THR A 793 -19.14 -35.89 -12.57
C THR A 793 -19.70 -34.64 -13.32
N PRO A 794 -20.59 -34.82 -14.35
CA PRO A 794 -21.03 -33.77 -15.30
C PRO A 794 -22.41 -33.13 -15.04
N LEU A 795 -22.62 -31.89 -15.53
CA LEU A 795 -23.91 -31.16 -15.54
C LEU A 795 -24.00 -30.17 -16.73
N THR A 796 -25.23 -29.83 -17.11
CA THR A 796 -25.66 -29.14 -18.34
C THR A 796 -25.42 -27.62 -18.34
N CYS A 797 -24.99 -27.06 -19.48
CA CYS A 797 -24.87 -25.61 -19.71
C CYS A 797 -25.87 -25.16 -20.80
N ILE A 798 -26.46 -23.97 -20.65
CA ILE A 798 -27.26 -23.34 -21.72
C ILE A 798 -26.33 -22.51 -22.58
N VAL A 799 -25.90 -23.06 -23.71
CA VAL A 799 -25.25 -22.31 -24.79
C VAL A 799 -26.33 -21.53 -25.53
N ARG A 800 -26.36 -20.20 -25.38
CA ARG A 800 -27.16 -19.35 -26.29
C ARG A 800 -26.26 -18.89 -27.43
N LEU A 801 -26.35 -19.59 -28.56
CA LEU A 801 -25.95 -19.02 -29.85
C LEU A 801 -26.99 -17.94 -30.18
N TRP A 802 -26.56 -16.70 -30.30
CA TRP A 802 -27.44 -15.62 -30.73
C TRP A 802 -27.51 -15.62 -32.25
N HIS A 803 -28.71 -15.83 -32.76
CA HIS A 803 -29.07 -15.69 -34.18
C HIS A 803 -30.44 -15.03 -34.20
N ASP A 804 -30.59 -13.87 -34.84
CA ASP A 804 -31.91 -13.34 -35.18
C ASP A 804 -32.26 -13.74 -36.62
N LYS A 805 -33.52 -14.09 -36.84
CA LYS A 805 -34.15 -14.26 -38.14
C LYS A 805 -35.43 -13.43 -38.04
N LYS A 806 -35.48 -12.27 -38.66
CA LYS A 806 -36.71 -11.47 -38.68
C LYS A 806 -37.53 -11.71 -39.95
N GLY A 807 -38.76 -12.14 -39.71
CA GLY A 807 -39.90 -11.95 -40.60
C GLY A 807 -40.22 -13.14 -41.50
N ASP A 808 -41.11 -14.03 -41.05
CA ASP A 808 -42.45 -13.99 -41.62
C ASP A 808 -43.50 -14.56 -40.66
N SER A 809 -44.73 -14.13 -40.93
CA SER A 809 -46.00 -14.32 -40.23
C SER A 809 -46.32 -15.67 -39.56
N ARG A 810 -47.10 -15.55 -38.47
CA ARG A 810 -48.20 -16.42 -38.00
C ARG A 810 -47.87 -17.83 -37.48
N ASP A 811 -48.69 -18.19 -36.48
CA ASP A 811 -48.85 -19.50 -35.82
C ASP A 811 -47.69 -19.83 -34.86
N GLY A 812 -47.87 -20.26 -33.61
CA GLY A 812 -49.00 -20.89 -32.93
C GLY A 812 -48.38 -21.96 -32.00
N TYR A 813 -48.81 -21.97 -30.74
CA TYR A 813 -48.60 -23.00 -29.70
C TYR A 813 -47.30 -23.07 -28.86
N SER A 814 -47.60 -23.30 -27.58
CA SER A 814 -46.81 -23.64 -26.40
C SER A 814 -46.00 -24.94 -26.49
N ALA A 815 -44.83 -24.99 -25.84
CA ALA A 815 -44.57 -25.68 -24.57
C ALA A 815 -43.15 -25.34 -24.08
#